data_AF-A0A9R1GJ21-F1
#
_entry.id   AF-A0A9R1GJ21-F1
#
_cell.length_a   1.000
_cell.length_b   1.000
_cell.length_c   1.000
_cell.angle_alpha   90.00
_cell.angle_beta   90.00
_cell.angle_gamma   90.00
#
_symmetry.space_group_name_H-M   'P 1'
#
loop_
_entity.id
_entity.type
_entity.pdbx_description
1 polymer ?
#
loop_
_entity_poly.entity_id
_entity_poly.type
_entity_poly.pdbx_seq_one_letter_code
_entity_poly.pdbx_strand_id
1 'polypeptide(L)'
;MPSIRALVRLAAPHPPRAGAPEESPPQRRSGSSPSSSSASAPARPAAAPLPPQGPVYPLRDFPGSEAAALCGAFRDNARWLLARWAPVDAAGSSPGPAARRAFLSDDRTGAVVPVVAVEVPAASSPAPLCGLCRCAGWSHHWVSKRSYHFIIPADADWDRHFGTDGLLGRSDHLLHGLIHCNGFGHLFALRGRDGGSAFLSGHDIMDIWDRLCSALRVRAVSLVDFSRKHSMDLRLLLGVANGETWFTRWGYCLGRRCFNMSTSAYATALESLASLHVDHLRSRHVRRVVTIYRRLSNKPLITVSEFLRCLLDWKHHEAPLSPPPVKPCSRLPFLLPRPCTMKRSPPCKRFEDVIDLLHCRWSKKRMLNAAEVVVEKLLEHGNDAEMTRQAVRDAARVEIGDTGLLDFVIKSLGDTVVGNHIVRRLPSTVTRVLTFSLEEWGEPVQMDVDVQNTRPAAPWPSTVDVERDLCAVYRAMVEALSGAAQAVLDCKHWVKCWGLGDESDDQLRFLVEWRPQPWEAAELTRPLPSGEIVVVPVHTSIGELIIEAEHALRDTYCFFEEFQAESLDGITGEKWDPVVLGGAESGDTIGVHGHGADMETGLRCEGGLDMWEVRCVCGARDDDGERMVACDACDVWHHTRCVGIADSDAVPPLFLCILCGGALLAAGPILEEALTLAK
;
A
#
# COMPACT_ATOMS: atom_id res chain seq x y z
N MET A 1 -12.38 3.09 6.19
CA MET A 1 -12.14 2.30 4.96
C MET A 1 -12.87 3.03 3.84
N PRO A 2 -12.22 3.75 2.91
CA PRO A 2 -12.87 4.00 1.65
C PRO A 2 -13.04 2.63 0.97
N SER A 3 -14.28 2.29 0.63
CA SER A 3 -14.60 1.05 -0.08
C SER A 3 -13.90 1.04 -1.44
N ILE A 4 -13.51 -0.13 -1.94
CA ILE A 4 -13.14 -0.37 -3.36
C ILE A 4 -14.20 0.20 -4.33
N ARG A 5 -15.45 0.41 -3.87
CA ARG A 5 -16.48 1.19 -4.57
C ARG A 5 -16.12 2.66 -4.85
N ALA A 6 -15.17 3.26 -4.13
CA ALA A 6 -14.76 4.65 -4.37
C ALA A 6 -13.95 4.78 -5.67
N LEU A 7 -13.05 3.82 -5.95
CA LEU A 7 -12.32 3.75 -7.23
C LEU A 7 -13.26 3.45 -8.41
N VAL A 8 -14.27 2.58 -8.21
CA VAL A 8 -15.29 2.30 -9.24
C VAL A 8 -16.27 3.47 -9.43
N ARG A 9 -16.58 4.24 -8.37
CA ARG A 9 -17.45 5.43 -8.48
C ARG A 9 -16.75 6.65 -9.08
N LEU A 10 -15.43 6.74 -8.98
CA LEU A 10 -14.63 7.78 -9.64
C LEU A 10 -14.45 7.52 -11.15
N ALA A 11 -14.78 6.30 -11.62
CA ALA A 11 -14.68 5.90 -13.03
C ALA A 11 -16.01 5.93 -13.79
N ALA A 12 -17.11 6.38 -13.18
CA ALA A 12 -18.37 6.60 -13.90
C ALA A 12 -18.34 7.98 -14.56
N PRO A 13 -18.64 8.10 -15.88
CA PRO A 13 -18.84 9.42 -16.48
C PRO A 13 -20.01 10.11 -15.78
N HIS A 14 -19.79 11.33 -15.28
CA HIS A 14 -20.86 12.16 -14.77
C HIS A 14 -21.81 12.54 -15.91
N PRO A 15 -23.14 12.52 -15.70
CA PRO A 15 -24.07 12.98 -16.72
C PRO A 15 -23.87 14.48 -16.98
N PRO A 16 -24.06 14.97 -18.22
CA PRO A 16 -24.02 16.39 -18.51
C PRO A 16 -25.08 17.11 -17.67
N ARG A 17 -24.74 18.32 -17.19
CA ARG A 17 -25.63 19.19 -16.43
C ARG A 17 -26.99 19.31 -17.13
N ALA A 18 -28.04 18.80 -16.49
CA ALA A 18 -29.41 18.98 -16.95
C ALA A 18 -29.81 20.46 -16.81
N GLY A 19 -30.32 21.02 -17.91
CA GLY A 19 -31.04 22.28 -17.92
C GLY A 19 -32.32 22.24 -17.08
N ALA A 20 -32.82 23.42 -16.77
CA ALA A 20 -33.92 23.71 -15.85
C ALA A 20 -35.17 22.82 -15.99
N PRO A 21 -35.92 22.55 -14.89
CA PRO A 21 -37.08 21.67 -14.92
C PRO A 21 -38.34 22.38 -15.42
N GLU A 22 -39.03 21.78 -16.38
CA GLU A 22 -40.46 22.05 -16.64
C GLU A 22 -41.32 21.21 -15.69
N GLU A 23 -42.28 21.87 -15.04
CA GLU A 23 -43.22 21.30 -14.08
C GLU A 23 -44.30 20.44 -14.76
N SER A 24 -44.67 19.30 -14.15
CA SER A 24 -45.95 18.61 -14.35
C SER A 24 -46.28 17.67 -13.16
N PRO A 25 -47.57 17.41 -12.85
CA PRO A 25 -48.10 17.39 -11.47
C PRO A 25 -48.29 15.97 -10.86
N PRO A 26 -48.65 15.85 -9.57
CA PRO A 26 -48.44 14.62 -8.79
C PRO A 26 -49.63 13.65 -8.89
N GLN A 27 -49.34 12.36 -9.02
CA GLN A 27 -50.34 11.30 -8.83
C GLN A 27 -50.12 10.50 -7.54
N ARG A 28 -51.26 10.18 -6.94
CA ARG A 28 -51.49 9.76 -5.56
C ARG A 28 -51.02 8.34 -5.27
N ARG A 29 -50.57 8.17 -4.02
CA ARG A 29 -50.39 6.89 -3.33
C ARG A 29 -51.73 6.14 -3.21
N SER A 30 -51.72 4.85 -3.52
CA SER A 30 -52.69 3.88 -2.99
C SER A 30 -51.95 2.64 -2.51
N GLY A 31 -51.86 2.48 -1.20
CA GLY A 31 -51.36 1.27 -0.56
C GLY A 31 -52.38 0.15 -0.64
N SER A 32 -51.88 -1.07 -0.79
CA SER A 32 -52.61 -2.28 -0.43
C SER A 32 -51.62 -3.35 0.02
N SER A 33 -51.64 -3.64 1.32
CA SER A 33 -51.08 -4.86 1.87
C SER A 33 -52.10 -5.99 1.71
N PRO A 34 -51.65 -7.24 1.56
CA PRO A 34 -52.20 -8.26 2.44
C PRO A 34 -51.12 -9.18 3.03
N SER A 35 -51.37 -9.53 4.27
CA SER A 35 -50.71 -10.53 5.10
C SER A 35 -51.21 -11.94 4.78
N SER A 36 -50.32 -12.93 4.67
CA SER A 36 -50.58 -14.31 5.12
C SER A 36 -49.32 -15.21 5.07
N SER A 37 -48.87 -15.61 6.26
CA SER A 37 -48.43 -16.95 6.67
C SER A 37 -47.81 -17.92 5.65
N SER A 38 -46.50 -18.14 5.75
CA SER A 38 -45.77 -19.24 5.10
C SER A 38 -45.50 -20.39 6.09
N ALA A 39 -46.11 -21.54 5.81
CA ALA A 39 -45.82 -22.82 6.47
C ALA A 39 -44.50 -23.41 5.94
N SER A 40 -43.71 -23.98 6.85
CA SER A 40 -42.41 -24.60 6.59
C SER A 40 -42.56 -25.92 5.81
N ALA A 41 -41.97 -25.99 4.62
CA ALA A 41 -41.77 -27.25 3.88
C ALA A 41 -40.37 -27.81 4.18
N PRO A 42 -40.19 -29.15 4.29
CA PRO A 42 -38.91 -29.75 4.62
C PRO A 42 -37.94 -29.71 3.43
N ALA A 43 -36.68 -29.45 3.72
CA ALA A 43 -35.58 -29.41 2.76
C ALA A 43 -35.41 -30.76 2.04
N ARG A 44 -35.33 -30.74 0.70
CA ARG A 44 -34.90 -31.89 -0.11
C ARG A 44 -33.43 -32.21 0.22
N PRO A 45 -33.02 -33.49 0.26
CA PRO A 45 -31.62 -33.85 0.47
C PRO A 45 -30.76 -33.33 -0.68
N ALA A 46 -29.60 -32.79 -0.34
CA ALA A 46 -28.60 -32.30 -1.29
C ALA A 46 -28.21 -33.43 -2.26
N ALA A 47 -28.35 -33.16 -3.56
CA ALA A 47 -27.86 -34.05 -4.60
C ALA A 47 -26.33 -34.19 -4.47
N ALA A 48 -25.81 -35.39 -4.72
CA ALA A 48 -24.37 -35.64 -4.78
C ALA A 48 -23.71 -34.66 -5.77
N PRO A 49 -22.52 -34.12 -5.46
CA PRO A 49 -21.84 -33.17 -6.33
C PRO A 49 -21.60 -33.84 -7.69
N LEU A 50 -22.15 -33.22 -8.74
CA LEU A 50 -21.93 -33.65 -10.12
C LEU A 50 -20.42 -33.56 -10.41
N PRO A 51 -19.86 -34.51 -11.19
CA PRO A 51 -18.44 -34.46 -11.56
C PRO A 51 -18.13 -33.15 -12.30
N PRO A 52 -16.93 -32.59 -12.12
CA PRO A 52 -16.53 -31.35 -12.78
C PRO A 52 -16.68 -31.51 -14.30
N GLN A 53 -17.52 -30.66 -14.89
CA GLN A 53 -17.68 -30.61 -16.35
C GLN A 53 -16.64 -29.65 -16.92
N GLY A 54 -15.45 -30.16 -17.25
CA GLY A 54 -14.36 -29.38 -17.83
C GLY A 54 -12.97 -29.96 -17.52
N PRO A 55 -11.90 -29.36 -18.09
CA PRO A 55 -10.54 -29.81 -17.82
C PRO A 55 -10.16 -29.58 -16.35
N VAL A 56 -9.44 -30.55 -15.78
CA VAL A 56 -8.90 -30.51 -14.42
C VAL A 56 -7.39 -30.46 -14.50
N TYR A 57 -6.78 -29.48 -13.85
CA TYR A 57 -5.33 -29.29 -13.79
C TYR A 57 -4.84 -29.52 -12.36
N PRO A 58 -3.70 -30.18 -12.13
CA PRO A 58 -3.05 -30.13 -10.83
C PRO A 58 -2.76 -28.68 -10.45
N LEU A 59 -3.09 -28.27 -9.23
CA LEU A 59 -2.90 -26.89 -8.75
C LEU A 59 -1.44 -26.43 -8.89
N ARG A 60 -0.50 -27.38 -8.77
CA ARG A 60 0.95 -27.14 -8.89
C ARG A 60 1.47 -27.13 -10.33
N ASP A 61 0.66 -27.53 -11.30
CA ASP A 61 1.07 -27.57 -12.71
C ASP A 61 0.20 -26.67 -13.59
N PHE A 62 -0.82 -26.01 -13.04
CA PHE A 62 -1.68 -25.08 -13.78
C PHE A 62 -0.88 -23.92 -14.43
N PRO A 63 -1.18 -23.54 -15.70
CA PRO A 63 -2.21 -24.06 -16.62
C PRO A 63 -1.82 -25.27 -17.48
N GLY A 64 -0.79 -26.01 -17.09
CA GLY A 64 -0.27 -27.20 -17.77
C GLY A 64 1.02 -26.92 -18.54
N SER A 65 1.80 -27.97 -18.81
CA SER A 65 3.06 -27.87 -19.57
C SER A 65 2.85 -27.41 -21.02
N GLU A 66 1.75 -27.80 -21.65
CA GLU A 66 1.41 -27.33 -23.01
C GLU A 66 1.19 -25.81 -23.05
N ALA A 67 0.51 -25.26 -22.05
CA ALA A 67 0.31 -23.81 -21.94
C ALA A 67 1.63 -23.09 -21.61
N ALA A 68 2.51 -23.71 -20.83
CA ALA A 68 3.83 -23.16 -20.55
C ALA A 68 4.76 -23.13 -21.78
N ALA A 69 4.50 -24.00 -22.78
CA ALA A 69 5.23 -24.05 -24.03
C ALA A 69 4.72 -23.05 -25.09
N LEU A 70 3.73 -22.22 -24.75
CA LEU A 70 3.22 -21.20 -25.66
C LEU A 70 4.25 -20.08 -25.86
N CYS A 71 4.47 -19.77 -27.14
CA CYS A 71 5.45 -18.77 -27.57
C CYS A 71 4.83 -17.56 -28.28
N GLY A 72 3.50 -17.57 -28.50
CA GLY A 72 2.78 -16.50 -29.19
C GLY A 72 2.53 -15.27 -28.32
N ALA A 73 1.85 -14.27 -28.91
CA ALA A 73 1.37 -13.11 -28.19
C ALA A 73 0.23 -13.50 -27.23
N PHE A 74 -0.01 -12.65 -26.21
CA PHE A 74 -1.06 -12.90 -25.20
C PHE A 74 -2.43 -13.20 -25.83
N ARG A 75 -2.84 -12.43 -26.85
CA ARG A 75 -4.13 -12.59 -27.53
C ARG A 75 -4.34 -14.01 -28.08
N ASP A 76 -3.29 -14.61 -28.61
CA ASP A 76 -3.36 -15.92 -29.25
C ASP A 76 -3.30 -17.03 -28.19
N ASN A 77 -2.42 -16.88 -27.21
CA ASN A 77 -2.28 -17.80 -26.08
C ASN A 77 -3.55 -17.87 -25.25
N ALA A 78 -4.19 -16.72 -24.98
CA ALA A 78 -5.45 -16.65 -24.26
C ALA A 78 -6.56 -17.37 -25.03
N ARG A 79 -6.70 -17.10 -26.34
CA ARG A 79 -7.70 -17.76 -27.19
C ARG A 79 -7.49 -19.29 -27.22
N TRP A 80 -6.24 -19.73 -27.35
CA TRP A 80 -5.85 -21.15 -27.32
C TRP A 80 -6.23 -21.81 -25.99
N LEU A 81 -5.85 -21.20 -24.85
CA LEU A 81 -6.12 -21.77 -23.53
C LEU A 81 -7.63 -21.86 -23.29
N LEU A 82 -8.34 -20.78 -23.56
CA LEU A 82 -9.77 -20.70 -23.35
C LEU A 82 -10.54 -21.66 -24.26
N ALA A 83 -10.07 -21.98 -25.47
CA ALA A 83 -10.75 -22.93 -26.36
C ALA A 83 -10.81 -24.36 -25.78
N ARG A 84 -9.95 -24.67 -24.81
CA ARG A 84 -9.89 -25.97 -24.12
C ARG A 84 -10.77 -26.02 -22.87
N TRP A 85 -11.22 -24.87 -22.39
CA TRP A 85 -12.06 -24.75 -21.19
C TRP A 85 -13.52 -24.98 -21.55
N ALA A 86 -14.28 -25.54 -20.60
CA ALA A 86 -15.70 -25.79 -20.81
C ALA A 86 -16.48 -24.47 -20.82
N PRO A 87 -17.43 -24.26 -21.75
CA PRO A 87 -18.31 -23.10 -21.69
C PRO A 87 -19.13 -23.14 -20.41
N VAL A 88 -19.37 -21.97 -19.82
CA VAL A 88 -20.32 -21.83 -18.71
C VAL A 88 -21.67 -21.48 -19.31
N ASP A 89 -22.67 -22.34 -19.13
CA ASP A 89 -24.02 -22.10 -19.64
C ASP A 89 -24.56 -20.75 -19.11
N ALA A 90 -24.84 -19.82 -20.03
CA ALA A 90 -25.53 -18.59 -19.69
C ALA A 90 -26.97 -18.95 -19.29
N ALA A 91 -27.30 -18.79 -18.02
CA ALA A 91 -28.68 -18.91 -17.56
C ALA A 91 -29.51 -17.74 -18.12
N GLY A 92 -29.98 -17.85 -19.37
CA GLY A 92 -30.86 -16.87 -20.01
C GLY A 92 -30.54 -16.60 -21.48
N SER A 93 -31.57 -16.21 -22.23
CA SER A 93 -31.57 -15.93 -23.67
C SER A 93 -30.93 -14.59 -24.08
N SER A 94 -30.02 -14.04 -23.29
CA SER A 94 -29.32 -12.78 -23.57
C SER A 94 -27.86 -13.07 -23.98
N PRO A 95 -27.30 -12.32 -24.95
CA PRO A 95 -25.88 -12.43 -25.30
C PRO A 95 -25.03 -11.79 -24.19
N GLY A 96 -24.84 -12.53 -23.09
CA GLY A 96 -23.91 -12.15 -22.03
C GLY A 96 -22.45 -12.42 -22.44
N PRO A 97 -21.47 -11.85 -21.73
CA PRO A 97 -20.05 -12.10 -22.00
C PRO A 97 -19.71 -13.59 -21.94
N ALA A 98 -18.81 -14.05 -22.81
CA ALA A 98 -18.49 -15.47 -22.93
C ALA A 98 -17.65 -15.92 -21.73
N ALA A 99 -18.23 -16.77 -20.87
CA ALA A 99 -17.53 -17.36 -19.74
C ALA A 99 -17.12 -18.81 -20.02
N ARG A 100 -15.90 -19.16 -19.62
CA ARG A 100 -15.35 -20.51 -19.69
C ARG A 100 -14.76 -20.92 -18.35
N ARG A 101 -14.78 -22.22 -18.05
CA ARG A 101 -14.41 -22.77 -16.76
C ARG A 101 -13.44 -23.94 -16.89
N ALA A 102 -12.49 -23.98 -15.98
CA ALA A 102 -11.62 -25.11 -15.69
C ALA A 102 -11.59 -25.36 -14.18
N PHE A 103 -10.97 -26.46 -13.77
CA PHE A 103 -10.85 -26.84 -12.37
C PHE A 103 -9.39 -27.10 -12.00
N LEU A 104 -9.02 -26.80 -10.75
CA LEU A 104 -7.73 -27.10 -10.17
C LEU A 104 -7.90 -28.17 -9.09
N SER A 105 -7.12 -29.24 -9.13
CA SER A 105 -7.07 -30.23 -8.06
C SER A 105 -5.91 -29.95 -7.12
N ASP A 106 -6.20 -29.83 -5.81
CA ASP A 106 -5.17 -29.79 -4.78
C ASP A 106 -5.05 -31.15 -4.10
N ASP A 107 -4.01 -31.91 -4.44
CA ASP A 107 -3.76 -33.25 -3.89
C ASP A 107 -3.59 -33.24 -2.36
N ARG A 108 -3.21 -32.10 -1.76
CA ARG A 108 -3.00 -31.99 -0.31
C ARG A 108 -4.30 -31.92 0.47
N THR A 109 -5.31 -31.24 -0.09
CA THR A 109 -6.61 -31.02 0.57
C THR A 109 -7.73 -31.86 -0.05
N GLY A 110 -7.49 -32.44 -1.22
CA GLY A 110 -8.53 -33.08 -2.04
C GLY A 110 -9.52 -32.09 -2.66
N ALA A 111 -9.28 -30.78 -2.53
CA ALA A 111 -10.19 -29.76 -3.02
C ALA A 111 -10.13 -29.63 -4.55
N VAL A 112 -11.28 -29.38 -5.16
CA VAL A 112 -11.42 -29.07 -6.57
C VAL A 112 -11.89 -27.62 -6.70
N VAL A 113 -10.98 -26.74 -7.11
CA VAL A 113 -11.19 -25.29 -7.16
C VAL A 113 -11.59 -24.86 -8.58
N PRO A 114 -12.73 -24.19 -8.79
CA PRO A 114 -13.07 -23.66 -10.10
C PRO A 114 -12.27 -22.38 -10.43
N VAL A 115 -11.78 -22.31 -11.66
CA VAL A 115 -11.24 -21.10 -12.28
C VAL A 115 -12.15 -20.73 -13.45
N VAL A 116 -12.63 -19.50 -13.45
CA VAL A 116 -13.52 -18.98 -14.48
C VAL A 116 -12.82 -17.86 -15.22
N ALA A 117 -12.83 -17.91 -16.54
CA ALA A 117 -12.41 -16.82 -17.40
C ALA A 117 -13.63 -16.22 -18.07
N VAL A 118 -13.78 -14.90 -18.01
CA VAL A 118 -14.85 -14.16 -18.67
C VAL A 118 -14.24 -13.22 -19.71
N GLU A 119 -14.58 -13.43 -20.97
CA GLU A 119 -14.20 -12.54 -22.07
C GLU A 119 -15.27 -11.45 -22.22
N VAL A 120 -14.85 -10.19 -22.08
CA VAL A 120 -15.71 -9.01 -22.16
C VAL A 120 -15.30 -8.17 -23.37
N PRO A 121 -16.11 -8.13 -24.44
CA PRO A 121 -15.92 -7.22 -25.55
C PRO A 121 -16.19 -5.76 -25.13
N ALA A 122 -15.34 -4.84 -25.58
CA ALA A 122 -15.49 -3.40 -25.33
C ALA A 122 -16.82 -2.86 -25.87
N ALA A 123 -17.26 -3.31 -27.04
CA ALA A 123 -18.51 -2.90 -27.68
C ALA A 123 -19.77 -3.27 -26.86
N SER A 124 -19.71 -4.33 -26.05
CA SER A 124 -20.81 -4.76 -25.17
C SER A 124 -20.68 -4.24 -23.74
N SER A 125 -19.56 -3.60 -23.39
CA SER A 125 -19.31 -3.15 -22.02
C SER A 125 -19.98 -1.79 -21.77
N PRO A 126 -20.68 -1.60 -20.64
CA PRO A 126 -21.17 -0.29 -20.24
C PRO A 126 -20.03 0.67 -19.85
N ALA A 127 -18.83 0.15 -19.59
CA ALA A 127 -17.63 0.91 -19.28
C ALA A 127 -16.46 0.33 -20.10
N PRO A 128 -16.26 0.78 -21.36
CA PRO A 128 -15.23 0.24 -22.23
C PRO A 128 -13.81 0.68 -21.85
N LEU A 129 -13.67 1.79 -21.10
CA LEU A 129 -12.39 2.30 -20.62
C LEU A 129 -12.02 1.68 -19.27
N CYS A 130 -10.74 1.32 -19.11
CA CYS A 130 -10.20 0.76 -17.89
C CYS A 130 -9.76 1.85 -16.90
N GLY A 131 -10.54 2.06 -15.83
CA GLY A 131 -10.17 2.98 -14.75
C GLY A 131 -8.87 2.59 -14.02
N LEU A 132 -8.48 1.31 -14.04
CA LEU A 132 -7.22 0.85 -13.45
C LEU A 132 -6.00 1.22 -14.31
N CYS A 133 -6.12 1.18 -15.64
CA CYS A 133 -5.07 1.67 -16.55
C CYS A 133 -4.78 3.15 -16.29
N ARG A 134 -5.83 3.95 -16.11
CA ARG A 134 -5.72 5.38 -15.76
C ARG A 134 -4.87 5.57 -14.50
N CYS A 135 -5.20 4.88 -13.42
CA CYS A 135 -4.45 4.96 -12.15
C CYS A 135 -3.02 4.42 -12.25
N ALA A 136 -2.80 3.37 -13.07
CA ALA A 136 -1.50 2.74 -13.26
C ALA A 136 -0.52 3.57 -14.10
N GLY A 137 -0.99 4.65 -14.74
CA GLY A 137 -0.21 5.45 -15.69
C GLY A 137 -0.24 4.92 -17.12
N TRP A 138 -1.19 4.04 -17.43
CA TRP A 138 -1.43 3.45 -18.75
C TRP A 138 -2.61 4.13 -19.46
N SER A 139 -2.96 5.36 -19.07
CA SER A 139 -4.01 6.20 -19.68
C SER A 139 -3.78 6.47 -21.17
N HIS A 140 -2.54 6.39 -21.64
CA HIS A 140 -2.14 6.57 -23.03
C HIS A 140 -2.16 5.27 -23.85
N HIS A 141 -2.37 4.11 -23.22
CA HIS A 141 -2.48 2.84 -23.95
C HIS A 141 -3.75 2.82 -24.79
N TRP A 142 -3.67 2.21 -25.97
CA TRP A 142 -4.81 2.02 -26.86
C TRP A 142 -5.87 1.11 -26.23
N VAL A 143 -7.15 1.42 -26.46
CA VAL A 143 -8.26 0.62 -25.89
C VAL A 143 -8.35 -0.73 -26.59
N SER A 144 -8.26 -1.81 -25.83
CA SER A 144 -8.37 -3.17 -26.36
C SER A 144 -9.82 -3.52 -26.72
N LYS A 145 -10.04 -4.27 -27.81
CA LYS A 145 -11.37 -4.75 -28.23
C LYS A 145 -12.02 -5.69 -27.23
N ARG A 146 -11.21 -6.40 -26.45
CA ARG A 146 -11.64 -7.38 -25.47
C ARG A 146 -10.73 -7.38 -24.26
N SER A 147 -11.31 -7.74 -23.13
CA SER A 147 -10.63 -7.92 -21.87
C SER A 147 -11.01 -9.27 -21.25
N TYR A 148 -10.04 -9.92 -20.61
CA TYR A 148 -10.18 -11.23 -20.00
C TYR A 148 -10.14 -11.11 -18.49
N HIS A 149 -11.21 -11.51 -17.82
CA HIS A 149 -11.24 -11.60 -16.36
C HIS A 149 -11.00 -13.02 -15.92
N PHE A 150 -9.91 -13.28 -15.19
CA PHE A 150 -9.62 -14.57 -14.57
C PHE A 150 -10.02 -14.52 -13.10
N ILE A 151 -10.95 -15.39 -12.71
CA ILE A 151 -11.64 -15.34 -11.43
C ILE A 151 -11.58 -16.69 -10.74
N ILE A 152 -11.20 -16.68 -9.46
CA ILE A 152 -11.48 -17.78 -8.53
C ILE A 152 -12.57 -17.29 -7.58
N PRO A 153 -13.81 -17.82 -7.69
CA PRO A 153 -14.90 -17.45 -6.79
C PRO A 153 -14.62 -17.83 -5.34
N ALA A 154 -15.34 -17.21 -4.40
CA ALA A 154 -15.31 -17.60 -3.00
C ALA A 154 -15.68 -19.09 -2.82
N ASP A 155 -15.16 -19.72 -1.77
CA ASP A 155 -15.38 -21.15 -1.49
C ASP A 155 -16.87 -21.56 -1.48
N ALA A 156 -17.74 -20.71 -0.93
CA ALA A 156 -19.19 -20.95 -0.84
C ALA A 156 -19.91 -20.98 -2.20
N ASP A 157 -19.21 -20.61 -3.26
CA ASP A 157 -19.73 -20.35 -4.59
C ASP A 157 -19.22 -21.34 -5.64
N TRP A 158 -18.37 -22.30 -5.27
CA TRP A 158 -17.76 -23.21 -6.24
C TRP A 158 -18.76 -24.10 -6.99
N ASP A 159 -19.84 -24.52 -6.32
CA ASP A 159 -20.88 -25.38 -6.90
C ASP A 159 -22.01 -24.60 -7.60
N ARG A 160 -21.97 -23.27 -7.57
CA ARG A 160 -23.04 -22.44 -8.12
C ARG A 160 -22.86 -22.18 -9.61
N HIS A 161 -24.00 -22.13 -10.30
CA HIS A 161 -24.09 -21.66 -11.68
C HIS A 161 -24.32 -20.15 -11.62
N PHE A 162 -23.34 -19.36 -12.04
CA PHE A 162 -23.44 -17.90 -12.06
C PHE A 162 -23.82 -17.42 -13.45
N GLY A 163 -24.70 -16.42 -13.52
CA GLY A 163 -24.72 -15.50 -14.66
C GLY A 163 -23.43 -14.66 -14.66
N THR A 164 -22.88 -14.42 -15.84
CA THR A 164 -21.57 -13.76 -16.03
C THR A 164 -21.52 -12.35 -15.46
N ASP A 165 -22.60 -11.59 -15.59
CA ASP A 165 -22.70 -10.23 -15.06
C ASP A 165 -22.73 -10.20 -13.53
N GLY A 166 -23.38 -11.22 -12.93
CA GLY A 166 -23.39 -11.42 -11.49
C GLY A 166 -22.02 -11.82 -10.93
N LEU A 167 -21.18 -12.47 -11.75
CA LEU A 167 -19.81 -12.79 -11.35
C LEU A 167 -18.92 -11.55 -11.38
N LEU A 168 -18.96 -10.73 -12.44
CA LEU A 168 -18.12 -9.52 -12.55
C LEU A 168 -18.48 -8.42 -11.55
N GLY A 169 -19.76 -8.33 -11.14
CA GLY A 169 -20.23 -7.33 -10.18
C GLY A 169 -19.91 -7.64 -8.72
N ARG A 170 -19.37 -8.83 -8.42
CA ARG A 170 -19.01 -9.25 -7.06
C ARG A 170 -17.61 -8.77 -6.70
N SER A 171 -17.36 -8.69 -5.39
CA SER A 171 -16.09 -8.21 -4.85
C SER A 171 -15.43 -9.19 -3.88
N ASP A 172 -16.07 -10.34 -3.64
CA ASP A 172 -15.67 -11.36 -2.68
C ASP A 172 -14.90 -12.52 -3.31
N HIS A 173 -14.43 -12.36 -4.55
CA HIS A 173 -13.56 -13.33 -5.21
C HIS A 173 -12.26 -13.58 -4.43
N LEU A 174 -11.77 -14.82 -4.48
CA LEU A 174 -10.45 -15.18 -3.97
C LEU A 174 -9.35 -14.65 -4.87
N LEU A 175 -9.57 -14.70 -6.19
CA LEU A 175 -8.72 -14.12 -7.20
C LEU A 175 -9.60 -13.38 -8.20
N HIS A 176 -9.22 -12.15 -8.55
CA HIS A 176 -9.78 -11.45 -9.70
C HIS A 176 -8.64 -10.72 -10.40
N GLY A 177 -8.24 -11.24 -11.55
CA GLY A 177 -7.34 -10.58 -12.48
C GLY A 177 -8.08 -10.11 -13.70
N LEU A 178 -7.68 -8.97 -14.24
CA LEU A 178 -8.15 -8.40 -15.50
C LEU A 178 -6.95 -8.28 -16.44
N ILE A 179 -7.02 -8.80 -17.65
CA ILE A 179 -5.95 -8.65 -18.65
C ILE A 179 -6.58 -8.22 -19.98
N HIS A 180 -6.11 -7.10 -20.51
CA HIS A 180 -6.52 -6.58 -21.80
C HIS A 180 -5.89 -7.38 -22.94
N CYS A 181 -6.50 -7.34 -24.13
CA CYS A 181 -6.02 -8.11 -25.28
C CYS A 181 -4.56 -7.83 -25.68
N ASN A 182 -4.08 -6.62 -25.40
CA ASN A 182 -2.69 -6.23 -25.62
C ASN A 182 -1.69 -6.83 -24.61
N GLY A 183 -2.15 -7.63 -23.64
CA GLY A 183 -1.32 -8.28 -22.62
C GLY A 183 -0.98 -7.40 -21.41
N PHE A 184 -1.54 -6.19 -21.27
CA PHE A 184 -1.47 -5.43 -20.03
C PHE A 184 -2.63 -5.77 -19.12
N GLY A 185 -2.42 -5.82 -17.81
CA GLY A 185 -3.47 -6.22 -16.89
C GLY A 185 -3.33 -5.69 -15.46
N HIS A 186 -4.29 -6.07 -14.64
CA HIS A 186 -4.45 -5.64 -13.28
C HIS A 186 -4.84 -6.81 -12.38
N LEU A 187 -4.15 -6.98 -11.27
CA LEU A 187 -4.59 -7.86 -10.19
C LEU A 187 -5.51 -7.04 -9.27
N PHE A 188 -6.82 -7.31 -9.37
CA PHE A 188 -7.87 -6.54 -8.70
C PHE A 188 -8.18 -7.06 -7.29
N ALA A 189 -8.24 -8.38 -7.12
CA ALA A 189 -8.53 -9.00 -5.82
C ALA A 189 -7.66 -10.23 -5.56
N LEU A 190 -7.18 -10.33 -4.33
CA LEU A 190 -6.50 -11.50 -3.81
C LEU A 190 -6.89 -11.74 -2.35
N ARG A 191 -7.49 -12.90 -2.06
CA ARG A 191 -7.95 -13.30 -0.73
C ARG A 191 -7.59 -14.75 -0.48
N GLY A 192 -6.49 -14.97 0.26
CA GLY A 192 -6.13 -16.30 0.76
C GLY A 192 -6.89 -16.66 2.03
N ARG A 193 -6.30 -17.55 2.85
CA ARG A 193 -6.86 -17.96 4.15
C ARG A 193 -7.18 -16.80 5.11
N ASP A 194 -6.27 -15.85 5.24
CA ASP A 194 -6.49 -14.64 6.05
C ASP A 194 -7.63 -13.75 5.48
N GLY A 195 -8.00 -13.95 4.21
CA GLY A 195 -9.07 -13.26 3.49
C GLY A 195 -10.38 -14.05 3.38
N GLY A 196 -10.48 -15.24 4.00
CA GLY A 196 -11.70 -16.03 4.10
C GLY A 196 -11.73 -17.35 3.32
N SER A 197 -10.66 -17.75 2.61
CA SER A 197 -10.60 -19.08 1.99
C SER A 197 -10.27 -20.17 3.02
N ALA A 198 -11.02 -21.27 3.00
CA ALA A 198 -10.74 -22.48 3.76
C ALA A 198 -9.62 -23.32 3.13
N PHE A 199 -9.46 -23.25 1.80
CA PHE A 199 -8.57 -24.15 1.06
C PHE A 199 -7.26 -23.45 0.65
N LEU A 200 -7.36 -22.35 -0.09
CA LEU A 200 -6.22 -21.72 -0.76
C LEU A 200 -5.55 -20.65 0.12
N SER A 201 -4.22 -20.77 0.27
CA SER A 201 -3.44 -19.68 0.85
C SER A 201 -3.22 -18.55 -0.16
N GLY A 202 -2.85 -17.36 0.32
CA GLY A 202 -2.50 -16.25 -0.57
C GLY A 202 -1.33 -16.60 -1.49
N HIS A 203 -0.40 -17.43 -1.01
CA HIS A 203 0.73 -17.91 -1.80
C HIS A 203 0.27 -18.82 -2.93
N ASP A 204 -0.64 -19.76 -2.66
CA ASP A 204 -1.17 -20.66 -3.70
C ASP A 204 -1.86 -19.86 -4.81
N ILE A 205 -2.66 -18.84 -4.43
CA ILE A 205 -3.35 -17.96 -5.38
C ILE A 205 -2.36 -17.15 -6.21
N MET A 206 -1.33 -16.57 -5.58
CA MET A 206 -0.29 -15.84 -6.32
C MET A 206 0.49 -16.75 -7.26
N ASP A 207 0.84 -17.98 -6.85
CA ASP A 207 1.55 -18.92 -7.72
C ASP A 207 0.68 -19.32 -8.93
N ILE A 208 -0.63 -19.52 -8.72
CA ILE A 208 -1.60 -19.74 -9.80
C ILE A 208 -1.61 -18.54 -10.76
N TRP A 209 -1.75 -17.33 -10.23
CA TRP A 209 -1.78 -16.09 -11.02
C TRP A 209 -0.47 -15.88 -11.80
N ASP A 210 0.67 -16.06 -11.14
CA ASP A 210 1.99 -15.80 -11.72
C ASP A 210 2.32 -16.76 -12.86
N ARG A 211 2.00 -18.05 -12.68
CA ARG A 211 2.18 -19.07 -13.73
C ARG A 211 1.21 -18.88 -14.88
N LEU A 212 -0.03 -18.50 -14.60
CA LEU A 212 -0.99 -18.16 -15.65
C LEU A 212 -0.49 -16.99 -16.50
N CYS A 213 -0.05 -15.91 -15.86
CA CYS A 213 0.49 -14.74 -16.57
C CYS A 213 1.74 -15.08 -17.39
N SER A 214 2.63 -15.91 -16.84
CA SER A 214 3.85 -16.35 -17.52
C SER A 214 3.52 -17.24 -18.73
N ALA A 215 2.64 -18.23 -18.57
CA ALA A 215 2.21 -19.13 -19.63
C ALA A 215 1.47 -18.39 -20.76
N LEU A 216 0.65 -17.40 -20.41
CA LEU A 216 -0.06 -16.59 -21.39
C LEU A 216 0.82 -15.50 -22.03
N ARG A 217 2.09 -15.33 -21.64
CA ARG A 217 2.98 -14.26 -22.13
C ARG A 217 2.34 -12.87 -21.96
N VAL A 218 1.73 -12.65 -20.79
CA VAL A 218 1.29 -11.30 -20.36
C VAL A 218 2.49 -10.36 -20.42
N ARG A 219 2.29 -9.07 -20.68
CA ARG A 219 3.37 -8.07 -20.78
C ARG A 219 3.66 -7.40 -19.46
N ALA A 220 2.61 -6.92 -18.81
CA ALA A 220 2.73 -6.32 -17.48
C ALA A 220 1.42 -6.40 -16.71
N VAL A 221 1.52 -6.56 -15.40
CA VAL A 221 0.37 -6.54 -14.48
C VAL A 221 0.64 -5.51 -13.40
N SER A 222 -0.30 -4.58 -13.21
CA SER A 222 -0.29 -3.69 -12.06
C SER A 222 -1.16 -4.23 -10.93
N LEU A 223 -0.83 -3.87 -9.70
CA LEU A 223 -1.64 -4.15 -8.52
C LEU A 223 -1.58 -2.98 -7.55
N VAL A 224 -2.64 -2.83 -6.77
CA VAL A 224 -2.68 -1.87 -5.67
C VAL A 224 -2.67 -2.65 -4.36
N ASP A 225 -1.58 -2.56 -3.62
CA ASP A 225 -1.40 -3.33 -2.39
C ASP A 225 -2.19 -2.71 -1.23
N PHE A 226 -3.32 -3.33 -0.89
CA PHE A 226 -4.09 -3.03 0.32
C PHE A 226 -3.98 -4.13 1.38
N SER A 227 -2.96 -4.97 1.30
CA SER A 227 -2.82 -6.17 2.12
C SER A 227 -2.59 -5.81 3.58
N ARG A 228 -3.45 -6.34 4.45
CA ARG A 228 -3.42 -6.09 5.89
C ARG A 228 -3.47 -7.39 6.66
N LYS A 229 -2.77 -7.40 7.79
CA LYS A 229 -2.84 -8.49 8.76
C LYS A 229 -3.00 -7.92 10.17
N HIS A 230 -4.09 -8.24 10.85
CA HIS A 230 -4.40 -7.72 12.20
C HIS A 230 -4.26 -6.19 12.32
N SER A 231 -4.75 -5.45 11.32
CA SER A 231 -4.65 -3.99 11.20
C SER A 231 -3.24 -3.42 10.96
N MET A 232 -2.27 -4.26 10.58
CA MET A 232 -0.96 -3.83 10.10
C MET A 232 -0.92 -3.93 8.58
N ASP A 233 -0.55 -2.84 7.90
CA ASP A 233 -0.31 -2.86 6.46
C ASP A 233 0.98 -3.65 6.18
N LEU A 234 0.86 -4.73 5.40
CA LEU A 234 1.96 -5.66 5.15
C LEU A 234 3.11 -5.00 4.38
N ARG A 235 2.82 -4.05 3.48
CA ARG A 235 3.85 -3.26 2.77
C ARG A 235 4.79 -2.53 3.73
N LEU A 236 4.24 -1.94 4.79
CA LEU A 236 5.04 -1.22 5.78
C LEU A 236 5.77 -2.20 6.70
N LEU A 237 5.07 -3.22 7.18
CA LEU A 237 5.64 -4.20 8.09
C LEU A 237 6.80 -4.97 7.44
N LEU A 238 6.57 -5.56 6.26
CA LEU A 238 7.57 -6.34 5.53
C LEU A 238 8.61 -5.43 4.88
N GLY A 239 8.21 -4.26 4.37
CA GLY A 239 9.16 -3.30 3.80
C GLY A 239 10.21 -2.85 4.81
N VAL A 240 9.82 -2.56 6.06
CA VAL A 240 10.78 -2.17 7.11
C VAL A 240 11.57 -3.38 7.64
N ALA A 241 10.93 -4.54 7.78
CA ALA A 241 11.60 -5.74 8.27
C ALA A 241 12.63 -6.26 7.25
N ASN A 242 12.26 -6.40 5.99
CA ASN A 242 13.02 -7.16 4.98
C ASN A 242 13.59 -6.28 3.85
N GLY A 243 13.21 -5.00 3.77
CA GLY A 243 13.48 -4.16 2.59
C GLY A 243 12.58 -4.48 1.39
N GLU A 244 11.66 -5.43 1.56
CA GLU A 244 10.88 -6.06 0.50
C GLU A 244 9.42 -6.22 0.96
N THR A 245 8.47 -6.08 0.03
CA THR A 245 7.05 -6.30 0.34
C THR A 245 6.67 -7.76 0.11
N TRP A 246 5.40 -8.11 0.32
CA TRP A 246 4.96 -9.47 0.06
C TRP A 246 5.03 -9.81 -1.45
N PHE A 247 4.69 -8.85 -2.30
CA PHE A 247 4.61 -9.04 -3.75
C PHE A 247 5.97 -9.06 -4.46
N THR A 248 7.03 -8.49 -3.87
CA THR A 248 8.40 -8.54 -4.45
C THR A 248 8.88 -9.98 -4.61
N ARG A 249 8.38 -10.92 -3.79
CA ARG A 249 8.67 -12.36 -3.91
C ARG A 249 8.27 -12.96 -5.27
N TRP A 250 7.28 -12.38 -5.93
CA TRP A 250 6.87 -12.78 -7.28
C TRP A 250 7.46 -11.88 -8.36
N GLY A 251 8.36 -10.96 -8.03
CA GLY A 251 9.00 -10.04 -8.97
C GLY A 251 8.19 -8.77 -9.26
N TYR A 252 7.21 -8.42 -8.43
CA TYR A 252 6.56 -7.12 -8.51
C TYR A 252 7.47 -6.03 -7.95
N CYS A 253 7.64 -4.98 -8.74
CA CYS A 253 8.44 -3.82 -8.39
C CYS A 253 7.53 -2.62 -8.09
N LEU A 254 8.07 -1.62 -7.39
CA LEU A 254 7.34 -0.38 -7.15
C LEU A 254 7.03 0.30 -8.50
N GLY A 255 5.74 0.45 -8.79
CA GLY A 255 5.24 0.98 -10.05
C GLY A 255 5.14 2.51 -10.06
N ARG A 256 4.09 3.04 -10.71
CA ARG A 256 3.81 4.48 -10.72
C ARG A 256 3.51 4.97 -9.30
N ARG A 257 4.28 5.96 -8.84
CA ARG A 257 4.34 6.35 -7.43
C ARG A 257 3.21 7.35 -7.12
N CYS A 258 2.32 7.04 -6.17
CA CYS A 258 1.29 7.99 -5.73
C CYS A 258 1.94 9.27 -5.18
N PHE A 259 1.24 10.39 -5.30
CA PHE A 259 1.71 11.70 -4.88
C PHE A 259 3.07 12.08 -5.49
N ASN A 260 3.45 11.47 -6.62
CA ASN A 260 4.73 11.67 -7.30
C ASN A 260 5.96 11.48 -6.37
N MET A 261 5.83 10.59 -5.39
CA MET A 261 6.95 10.18 -4.53
C MET A 261 8.11 9.65 -5.38
N SER A 262 9.36 9.97 -5.04
CA SER A 262 10.52 9.42 -5.76
C SER A 262 10.95 8.06 -5.20
N THR A 263 11.63 7.24 -6.01
CA THR A 263 12.21 5.97 -5.56
C THR A 263 13.22 6.19 -4.44
N SER A 264 13.98 7.29 -4.50
CA SER A 264 14.91 7.68 -3.44
C SER A 264 14.17 8.08 -2.15
N ALA A 265 13.03 8.76 -2.23
CA ALA A 265 12.25 9.15 -1.06
C ALA A 265 11.62 7.91 -0.38
N TYR A 266 11.10 6.96 -1.15
CA TYR A 266 10.62 5.68 -0.65
C TYR A 266 11.73 4.90 0.06
N ALA A 267 12.89 4.73 -0.59
CA ALA A 267 14.04 4.04 0.00
C ALA A 267 14.54 4.74 1.27
N THR A 268 14.61 6.08 1.26
CA THR A 268 15.01 6.88 2.43
C THR A 268 14.02 6.71 3.59
N ALA A 269 12.72 6.68 3.31
CA ALA A 269 11.69 6.49 4.31
C ALA A 269 11.77 5.09 4.95
N LEU A 270 11.95 4.05 4.13
CA LEU A 270 12.19 2.69 4.62
C LEU A 270 13.44 2.61 5.49
N GLU A 271 14.56 3.15 5.03
CA GLU A 271 15.83 3.12 5.77
C GLU A 271 15.73 3.87 7.11
N SER A 272 15.02 5.00 7.12
CA SER A 272 14.81 5.79 8.34
C SER A 272 13.98 5.02 9.39
N LEU A 273 12.97 4.28 8.95
CA LEU A 273 12.16 3.42 9.82
C LEU A 273 12.94 2.18 10.26
N ALA A 274 13.67 1.55 9.33
CA ALA A 274 14.42 0.33 9.55
C ALA A 274 15.56 0.52 10.56
N SER A 275 16.32 1.60 10.41
CA SER A 275 17.46 1.97 11.26
C SER A 275 17.07 2.61 12.59
N LEU A 276 15.78 2.91 12.81
CA LEU A 276 15.29 3.47 14.08
C LEU A 276 15.68 2.55 15.24
N HIS A 277 16.27 3.11 16.28
CA HIS A 277 16.65 2.34 17.46
C HIS A 277 15.41 1.94 18.25
N VAL A 278 15.29 0.65 18.59
CA VAL A 278 14.06 0.11 19.21
C VAL A 278 13.77 0.74 20.58
N ASP A 279 14.80 1.22 21.29
CA ASP A 279 14.62 1.91 22.58
C ASP A 279 14.04 3.32 22.45
N HIS A 280 14.02 3.91 21.24
CA HIS A 280 13.34 5.19 21.00
C HIS A 280 11.82 5.04 20.86
N LEU A 281 11.30 3.81 20.77
CA LEU A 281 9.86 3.55 20.71
C LEU A 281 9.20 3.85 22.07
N ARG A 282 8.39 4.90 22.12
CA ARG A 282 7.77 5.42 23.35
C ARG A 282 6.53 4.62 23.75
N SER A 283 6.72 3.37 24.18
CA SER A 283 5.63 2.56 24.76
C SER A 283 6.11 1.69 25.93
N ARG A 284 5.39 1.76 27.06
CA ARG A 284 5.66 0.95 28.26
C ARG A 284 5.62 -0.56 27.96
N HIS A 285 4.72 -0.96 27.06
CA HIS A 285 4.57 -2.35 26.66
C HIS A 285 5.73 -2.74 25.73
N VAL A 286 6.07 -1.90 24.73
CA VAL A 286 7.21 -2.16 23.83
C VAL A 286 8.53 -2.31 24.59
N ARG A 287 8.81 -1.48 25.61
CA ARG A 287 10.03 -1.65 26.43
C ARG A 287 10.10 -3.00 27.15
N ARG A 288 8.95 -3.51 27.63
CA ARG A 288 8.87 -4.84 28.24
C ARG A 288 9.13 -5.94 27.20
N VAL A 289 8.46 -5.86 26.05
CA VAL A 289 8.63 -6.76 24.91
C VAL A 289 10.10 -6.79 24.45
N VAL A 290 10.72 -5.63 24.24
CA VAL A 290 12.13 -5.50 23.86
C VAL A 290 13.05 -6.20 24.86
N THR A 291 12.80 -6.03 26.16
CA THR A 291 13.59 -6.68 27.21
C THR A 291 13.46 -8.21 27.16
N ILE A 292 12.27 -8.72 26.85
CA ILE A 292 12.01 -10.17 26.74
C ILE A 292 12.74 -10.74 25.52
N TYR A 293 12.49 -10.20 24.33
CA TYR A 293 13.06 -10.74 23.08
C TYR A 293 14.58 -10.56 22.99
N ARG A 294 15.17 -9.51 23.58
CA ARG A 294 16.64 -9.39 23.70
C ARG A 294 17.28 -10.46 24.58
N ARG A 295 16.53 -11.03 25.55
CA ARG A 295 17.00 -12.16 26.36
C ARG A 295 16.84 -13.50 25.65
N LEU A 296 15.82 -13.63 24.81
CA LEU A 296 15.53 -14.85 24.05
C LEU A 296 16.33 -14.95 22.75
N SER A 297 16.71 -13.83 22.16
CA SER A 297 17.48 -13.76 20.91
C SER A 297 18.97 -13.92 21.13
N ASN A 298 19.61 -14.73 20.27
CA ASN A 298 21.07 -14.84 20.18
C ASN A 298 21.70 -13.69 19.35
N LYS A 299 20.89 -12.92 18.61
CA LYS A 299 21.32 -11.79 17.79
C LYS A 299 21.05 -10.48 18.54
N PRO A 300 21.94 -9.47 18.43
CA PRO A 300 21.67 -8.15 18.99
C PRO A 300 20.45 -7.55 18.28
N LEU A 301 19.45 -7.13 19.06
CA LEU A 301 18.25 -6.46 18.56
C LEU A 301 18.36 -4.97 18.89
N ILE A 302 18.94 -4.21 17.97
CA ILE A 302 19.24 -2.78 18.12
C ILE A 302 18.20 -1.97 17.36
N THR A 303 17.99 -2.31 16.10
CA THR A 303 17.12 -1.57 15.18
C THR A 303 15.70 -2.14 15.13
N VAL A 304 14.74 -1.33 14.71
CA VAL A 304 13.36 -1.77 14.50
C VAL A 304 13.28 -2.87 13.45
N SER A 305 14.05 -2.78 12.36
CA SER A 305 14.10 -3.83 11.32
C SER A 305 14.53 -5.19 11.88
N GLU A 306 15.61 -5.22 12.67
CA GLU A 306 16.07 -6.44 13.35
C GLU A 306 15.02 -7.00 14.30
N PHE A 307 14.35 -6.12 15.04
CA PHE A 307 13.31 -6.51 16.00
C PHE A 307 12.07 -7.10 15.29
N LEU A 308 11.62 -6.48 14.20
CA LEU A 308 10.49 -6.97 13.41
C LEU A 308 10.80 -8.32 12.76
N ARG A 309 11.99 -8.49 12.17
CA ARG A 309 12.46 -9.78 11.63
C ARG A 309 12.44 -10.88 12.70
N CYS A 310 12.99 -10.57 13.88
CA CYS A 310 12.95 -11.46 15.03
C CYS A 310 11.51 -11.88 15.37
N LEU A 311 10.58 -10.95 15.54
CA LEU A 311 9.19 -11.30 15.85
C LEU A 311 8.50 -12.12 14.75
N LEU A 312 8.77 -11.82 13.47
CA LEU A 312 8.23 -12.56 12.33
C LEU A 312 8.76 -14.00 12.28
N ASP A 313 10.06 -14.21 12.52
CA ASP A 313 10.66 -15.54 12.59
C ASP A 313 10.07 -16.35 13.76
N TRP A 314 9.88 -15.71 14.92
CA TRP A 314 9.29 -16.32 16.12
C TRP A 314 7.87 -16.85 15.93
N LYS A 315 7.11 -16.30 14.98
CA LYS A 315 5.78 -16.82 14.65
C LYS A 315 5.81 -18.27 14.16
N HIS A 316 6.93 -18.69 13.58
CA HIS A 316 7.13 -20.02 13.00
C HIS A 316 7.93 -20.97 13.92
N HIS A 317 8.37 -20.49 15.09
CA HIS A 317 9.10 -21.30 16.06
C HIS A 317 8.14 -22.05 16.98
N GLU A 318 8.16 -23.38 16.92
CA GLU A 318 7.55 -24.22 17.95
C GLU A 318 8.31 -24.07 19.28
N ALA A 319 7.58 -24.12 20.39
CA ALA A 319 8.19 -24.12 21.71
C ALA A 319 9.15 -25.33 21.81
N PRO A 320 10.42 -25.14 22.20
CA PRO A 320 11.32 -26.26 22.33
C PRO A 320 10.78 -27.24 23.38
N LEU A 321 10.78 -28.54 23.07
CA LEU A 321 10.30 -29.65 23.92
C LEU A 321 11.00 -29.70 25.30
N SER A 322 12.11 -28.99 25.44
CA SER A 322 12.79 -28.70 26.70
C SER A 322 13.15 -27.21 26.74
N PRO A 323 12.98 -26.51 27.88
CA PRO A 323 13.44 -25.13 28.01
C PRO A 323 14.92 -25.04 27.63
N PRO A 324 15.36 -24.00 26.88
CA PRO A 324 16.77 -23.88 26.53
C PRO A 324 17.60 -23.89 27.82
N PRO A 325 18.72 -24.63 27.87
CA PRO A 325 19.59 -24.58 29.04
C PRO A 325 19.97 -23.12 29.23
N VAL A 326 19.61 -22.57 30.38
CA VAL A 326 20.02 -21.23 30.78
C VAL A 326 21.53 -21.28 30.82
N LYS A 327 22.20 -20.84 29.74
CA LYS A 327 23.66 -20.74 29.75
C LYS A 327 23.98 -19.80 30.91
N PRO A 328 24.71 -20.26 31.96
CA PRO A 328 25.29 -19.33 32.89
C PRO A 328 26.18 -18.44 32.01
N CYS A 329 25.90 -17.15 31.99
CA CYS A 329 26.81 -16.21 31.36
C CYS A 329 28.09 -16.27 32.19
N SER A 330 29.02 -17.12 31.77
CA SER A 330 30.39 -17.12 32.25
C SER A 330 30.91 -15.72 31.96
N ARG A 331 31.05 -14.92 33.01
CA ARG A 331 31.82 -13.68 32.94
C ARG A 331 33.24 -14.08 32.58
N LEU A 332 33.56 -14.12 31.29
CA LEU A 332 34.93 -14.14 30.83
C LEU A 332 35.42 -12.68 30.78
N PRO A 333 36.50 -12.36 31.50
CA PRO A 333 36.99 -11.01 31.66
C PRO A 333 37.91 -10.65 30.49
N PHE A 334 37.51 -9.83 29.53
CA PHE A 334 38.48 -9.19 28.64
C PHE A 334 38.06 -7.79 28.19
N LEU A 335 38.89 -6.83 28.62
CA LEU A 335 39.36 -5.65 27.92
C LEU A 335 38.31 -4.86 27.12
N LEU A 336 37.77 -3.86 27.81
CA LEU A 336 37.27 -2.61 27.24
C LEU A 336 38.18 -2.09 26.12
N PRO A 337 37.67 -1.92 24.89
CA PRO A 337 38.11 -0.85 24.02
C PRO A 337 37.77 0.46 24.73
N ARG A 338 38.76 1.34 24.93
CA ARG A 338 38.58 2.70 25.46
C ARG A 338 37.45 3.42 24.70
N PRO A 339 36.38 3.87 25.37
CA PRO A 339 35.46 4.84 24.81
C PRO A 339 35.81 6.22 25.36
N CYS A 340 36.09 7.14 24.43
CA CYS A 340 36.15 8.56 24.68
C CYS A 340 34.88 9.06 25.37
N THR A 341 35.10 9.99 26.28
CA THR A 341 34.15 10.63 27.19
C THR A 341 32.94 11.27 26.49
N MET A 342 31.74 10.82 26.83
CA MET A 342 30.52 11.65 26.84
C MET A 342 29.83 11.43 28.19
N LYS A 343 29.65 12.53 28.93
CA LYS A 343 29.29 12.59 30.36
C LYS A 343 27.86 12.06 30.60
N ARG A 344 27.72 11.02 31.43
CA ARG A 344 26.46 10.61 32.08
C ARG A 344 26.18 11.55 33.27
N SER A 345 24.92 11.95 33.46
CA SER A 345 24.47 12.59 34.70
C SER A 345 24.58 11.60 35.88
N PRO A 346 24.95 12.06 37.10
CA PRO A 346 25.20 11.19 38.24
C PRO A 346 23.89 10.67 38.87
N PRO A 347 23.93 9.54 39.60
CA PRO A 347 22.80 9.07 40.40
C PRO A 347 22.43 10.11 41.47
N CYS A 348 21.13 10.39 41.63
CA CYS A 348 20.62 11.32 42.64
C CYS A 348 21.02 10.88 44.04
N LYS A 349 21.60 11.78 44.84
CA LYS A 349 21.99 11.52 46.23
C LYS A 349 20.88 12.01 47.17
N ARG A 350 20.69 11.38 48.34
CA ARG A 350 19.80 11.95 49.36
C ARG A 350 20.39 13.27 49.84
N PHE A 351 19.55 14.27 50.06
CA PHE A 351 20.00 15.59 50.49
C PHE A 351 20.72 15.54 51.85
N GLU A 352 20.34 14.59 52.71
CA GLU A 352 21.04 14.25 53.96
C GLU A 352 22.52 13.89 53.73
N ASP A 353 22.81 13.03 52.73
CA ASP A 353 24.17 12.61 52.37
C ASP A 353 24.96 13.77 51.74
N VAL A 354 24.27 14.66 51.02
CA VAL A 354 24.86 15.86 50.42
C VAL A 354 25.25 16.86 51.52
N ILE A 355 24.41 17.03 52.53
CA ILE A 355 24.71 17.88 53.70
C ILE A 355 25.93 17.36 54.46
N ASP A 356 26.05 16.04 54.67
CA ASP A 356 27.17 15.45 55.41
C ASP A 356 28.53 15.65 54.74
N LEU A 357 28.53 15.93 53.43
CA LEU A 357 29.72 16.25 52.64
C LEU A 357 30.02 17.77 52.60
N LEU A 358 29.09 18.61 53.03
CA LEU A 358 29.19 20.08 52.95
C LEU A 358 29.57 20.67 54.31
N HIS A 359 30.77 21.27 54.38
CA HIS A 359 31.21 22.02 55.56
C HIS A 359 30.51 23.38 55.59
N CYS A 360 29.43 23.52 56.36
CA CYS A 360 28.67 24.78 56.45
C CYS A 360 28.43 25.23 57.89
N ARG A 361 28.04 26.51 58.04
CA ARG A 361 27.82 27.17 59.34
C ARG A 361 26.45 26.87 59.98
N TRP A 362 25.51 26.27 59.25
CA TRP A 362 24.17 25.94 59.73
C TRP A 362 24.10 24.49 60.20
N SER A 363 23.26 24.18 61.18
CA SER A 363 23.10 22.81 61.67
C SER A 363 22.38 21.91 60.65
N LYS A 364 22.70 20.61 60.63
CA LYS A 364 22.07 19.60 59.76
C LYS A 364 20.54 19.66 59.82
N LYS A 365 19.98 19.71 61.03
CA LYS A 365 18.53 19.83 61.26
C LYS A 365 17.93 21.09 60.61
N ARG A 366 18.63 22.22 60.66
CA ARG A 366 18.14 23.49 60.11
C ARG A 366 18.15 23.50 58.57
N MET A 367 19.08 22.79 57.94
CA MET A 367 19.12 22.64 56.48
C MET A 367 18.08 21.66 55.96
N LEU A 368 17.85 20.55 56.68
CA LEU A 368 16.81 19.58 56.31
C LEU A 368 15.42 20.22 56.37
N ASN A 369 15.10 20.93 57.47
CA ASN A 369 13.84 21.66 57.57
C ASN A 369 13.68 22.72 56.46
N ALA A 370 14.76 23.43 56.10
CA ALA A 370 14.71 24.41 55.01
C ALA A 370 14.53 23.75 53.64
N ALA A 371 15.03 22.53 53.43
CA ALA A 371 14.81 21.76 52.20
C ALA A 371 13.38 21.22 52.11
N GLU A 372 12.82 20.75 53.23
CA GLU A 372 11.42 20.31 53.32
C GLU A 372 10.46 21.47 52.97
N VAL A 373 10.69 22.66 53.51
CA VAL A 373 9.92 23.87 53.17
C VAL A 373 10.01 24.21 51.67
N VAL A 374 11.18 24.05 51.05
CA VAL A 374 11.33 24.27 49.60
C VAL A 374 10.54 23.25 48.79
N VAL A 375 10.50 21.98 49.21
CA VAL A 375 9.69 20.94 48.57
C VAL A 375 8.19 21.20 48.76
N GLU A 376 7.77 21.63 49.94
CA GLU A 376 6.38 22.00 50.23
C GLU A 376 5.90 23.14 49.32
N LYS A 377 6.70 24.20 49.15
CA LYS A 377 6.36 25.31 48.23
C LYS A 377 6.37 24.92 46.76
N LEU A 378 7.17 23.93 46.37
CA LEU A 378 7.12 23.35 45.02
C LEU A 378 5.84 22.49 44.83
N LEU A 379 5.40 21.75 45.85
CA LEU A 379 4.16 20.98 45.82
C LEU A 379 2.91 21.87 45.73
N GLU A 380 2.89 22.99 46.47
CA GLU A 380 1.80 23.98 46.44
C GLU A 380 1.59 24.60 45.04
N HIS A 381 2.61 24.62 44.18
CA HIS A 381 2.54 25.15 42.81
C HIS A 381 2.05 24.13 41.76
N GLY A 382 1.84 22.85 42.13
CA GLY A 382 1.36 21.77 41.28
C GLY A 382 2.46 20.91 40.64
N ASN A 383 2.25 19.58 40.57
CA ASN A 383 3.27 18.58 40.21
C ASN A 383 3.90 18.74 38.80
N ASP A 384 3.23 19.40 37.85
CA ASP A 384 3.72 19.59 36.48
C ASP A 384 4.23 21.03 36.20
N ALA A 385 4.25 21.92 37.20
CA ALA A 385 4.64 23.32 37.02
C ALA A 385 6.14 23.56 37.30
N GLU A 386 6.88 24.00 36.28
CA GLU A 386 8.30 24.37 36.41
C GLU A 386 8.46 25.75 37.09
N MET A 387 9.16 25.81 38.24
CA MET A 387 9.45 27.08 38.93
C MET A 387 10.87 27.57 38.66
N THR A 388 11.05 28.86 38.39
CA THR A 388 12.40 29.45 38.29
C THR A 388 13.06 29.58 39.66
N ARG A 389 14.40 29.64 39.71
CA ARG A 389 15.15 29.83 40.97
C ARG A 389 14.65 31.03 41.79
N GLN A 390 14.31 32.14 41.13
CA GLN A 390 13.85 33.35 41.80
C GLN A 390 12.45 33.16 42.39
N ALA A 391 11.54 32.49 41.66
CA ALA A 391 10.20 32.17 42.15
C ALA A 391 10.22 31.23 43.38
N VAL A 392 11.05 30.17 43.36
CA VAL A 392 11.24 29.26 44.51
C VAL A 392 11.78 30.02 45.72
N ARG A 393 12.76 30.91 45.49
CA ARG A 393 13.33 31.74 46.55
C ARG A 393 12.28 32.66 47.16
N ASP A 394 11.50 33.37 46.35
CA ASP A 394 10.54 34.35 46.84
C ASP A 394 9.38 33.66 47.60
N ALA A 395 8.94 32.47 47.16
CA ALA A 395 7.95 31.67 47.86
C ALA A 395 8.45 31.16 49.23
N ALA A 396 9.66 30.58 49.28
CA ALA A 396 10.21 30.01 50.51
C ALA A 396 10.77 31.06 51.50
N ARG A 397 10.99 32.30 51.04
CA ARG A 397 11.50 33.41 51.87
C ARG A 397 10.58 33.75 53.04
N VAL A 398 9.26 33.60 52.84
CA VAL A 398 8.22 33.95 53.82
C VAL A 398 8.35 33.09 55.08
N GLU A 399 8.75 31.84 54.96
CA GLU A 399 8.88 30.90 56.09
C GLU A 399 10.31 30.76 56.63
N ILE A 400 11.34 30.82 55.79
CA ILE A 400 12.73 30.56 56.23
C ILE A 400 13.40 31.83 56.80
N GLY A 401 13.06 33.02 56.29
CA GLY A 401 13.57 34.33 56.74
C GLY A 401 15.07 34.59 56.54
N ASP A 402 15.94 33.60 56.76
CA ASP A 402 17.39 33.63 56.54
C ASP A 402 17.69 33.42 55.05
N THR A 403 17.93 34.55 54.36
CA THR A 403 18.19 34.58 52.92
C THR A 403 19.47 33.87 52.52
N GLY A 404 20.46 33.75 53.42
CA GLY A 404 21.72 33.06 53.17
C GLY A 404 21.56 31.54 53.27
N LEU A 405 20.77 31.06 54.23
CA LEU A 405 20.42 29.65 54.36
C LEU A 405 19.62 29.18 53.14
N LEU A 406 18.61 29.96 52.74
CA LEU A 406 17.75 29.65 51.62
C LEU A 406 18.52 29.54 50.30
N ASP A 407 19.44 30.48 50.03
CA ASP A 407 20.30 30.43 48.85
C ASP A 407 21.20 29.20 48.82
N PHE A 408 21.74 28.84 49.98
CA PHE A 408 22.64 27.71 50.11
C PHE A 408 21.91 26.38 49.87
N VAL A 409 20.69 26.26 50.40
CA VAL A 409 19.82 25.09 50.22
C VAL A 409 19.36 24.97 48.76
N ILE A 410 18.80 26.03 48.15
CA ILE A 410 18.38 26.02 46.73
C ILE A 410 19.55 25.69 45.78
N LYS A 411 20.76 26.16 46.09
CA LYS A 411 21.95 25.86 45.30
C LYS A 411 22.31 24.37 45.35
N SER A 412 22.10 23.73 46.50
CA SER A 412 22.51 22.36 46.82
C SER A 412 21.43 21.30 46.56
N LEU A 413 20.19 21.72 46.33
CA LEU A 413 19.02 20.84 46.12
C LEU A 413 18.90 20.22 44.71
N GLY A 414 19.67 20.69 43.73
CA GLY A 414 19.56 20.20 42.36
C GLY A 414 19.96 18.72 42.23
N ASP A 415 19.06 17.89 41.71
CA ASP A 415 19.22 16.45 41.51
C ASP A 415 19.39 15.65 42.82
N THR A 416 18.73 16.11 43.89
CA THR A 416 18.77 15.46 45.21
C THR A 416 17.39 14.98 45.66
N VAL A 417 17.39 13.95 46.51
CA VAL A 417 16.16 13.39 47.11
C VAL A 417 15.93 14.03 48.48
N VAL A 418 14.73 14.59 48.69
CA VAL A 418 14.28 15.18 49.97
C VAL A 418 12.95 14.51 50.34
N GLY A 419 12.95 13.73 51.43
CA GLY A 419 11.81 12.88 51.77
C GLY A 419 11.49 11.90 50.64
N ASN A 420 10.23 11.89 50.19
CA ASN A 420 9.74 11.04 49.10
C ASN A 420 9.72 11.75 47.73
N HIS A 421 10.44 12.86 47.57
CA HIS A 421 10.44 13.63 46.32
C HIS A 421 11.86 13.83 45.80
N ILE A 422 12.02 13.77 44.48
CA ILE A 422 13.25 14.15 43.77
C ILE A 422 13.10 15.59 43.30
N VAL A 423 14.01 16.46 43.74
CA VAL A 423 14.09 17.83 43.25
C VAL A 423 15.01 17.85 42.02
N ARG A 424 14.43 18.02 40.83
CA ARG A 424 15.18 18.13 39.56
C ARG A 424 15.45 19.58 39.24
N ARG A 425 16.66 19.86 38.74
CA ARG A 425 17.02 21.19 38.21
C ARG A 425 17.43 21.07 36.75
N LEU A 426 16.49 21.31 35.85
CA LEU A 426 16.66 21.13 34.42
C LEU A 426 16.60 22.48 33.69
N PRO A 427 17.31 22.67 32.58
CA PRO A 427 17.13 23.83 31.73
C PRO A 427 15.80 23.72 30.95
N SER A 428 14.97 24.75 31.01
CA SER A 428 13.74 24.83 30.21
C SER A 428 14.05 24.69 28.72
N THR A 429 13.26 23.88 28.00
CA THR A 429 13.43 23.63 26.56
C THR A 429 13.18 24.86 25.70
N VAL A 430 12.47 25.86 26.24
CA VAL A 430 12.08 27.09 25.54
C VAL A 430 13.01 28.25 25.87
N THR A 431 13.35 28.48 27.13
CA THR A 431 14.12 29.67 27.57
C THR A 431 15.57 29.38 27.95
N ARG A 432 15.96 28.11 28.03
CA ARG A 432 17.27 27.63 28.55
C ARG A 432 17.64 28.13 29.96
N VAL A 433 16.69 28.73 30.69
CA VAL A 433 16.84 29.09 32.10
C VAL A 433 16.62 27.84 32.96
N LEU A 434 17.38 27.67 34.03
CA LEU A 434 17.23 26.53 34.96
C LEU A 434 15.93 26.66 35.77
N THR A 435 15.07 25.67 35.62
CA THR A 435 13.81 25.51 36.37
C THR A 435 13.90 24.33 37.33
N PHE A 436 13.12 24.39 38.39
CA PHE A 436 12.97 23.34 39.40
C PHE A 436 11.64 22.62 39.20
N SER A 437 11.65 21.30 39.26
CA SER A 437 10.47 20.43 39.22
C SER A 437 10.59 19.31 40.23
N LEU A 438 9.45 18.72 40.61
CA LEU A 438 9.37 17.59 41.53
C LEU A 438 8.99 16.32 40.78
N GLU A 439 9.67 15.22 41.09
CA GLU A 439 9.25 13.86 40.71
C GLU A 439 8.98 13.05 42.00
N GLU A 440 7.90 12.28 42.05
CA GLU A 440 7.65 11.37 43.17
C GLU A 440 8.68 10.23 43.20
N TRP A 441 9.35 10.05 44.34
CA TRP A 441 10.19 8.88 44.60
C TRP A 441 9.29 7.71 45.00
N GLY A 442 8.94 6.85 44.04
CA GLY A 442 8.32 5.57 44.35
C GLY A 442 9.33 4.66 45.05
N GLU A 443 9.02 4.21 46.27
CA GLU A 443 9.80 3.16 46.92
C GLU A 443 9.97 1.97 45.95
N PRO A 444 11.19 1.46 45.75
CA PRO A 444 11.33 0.13 45.19
C PRO A 444 10.70 -0.82 46.19
N VAL A 445 9.62 -1.49 45.79
CA VAL A 445 9.06 -2.62 46.54
C VAL A 445 10.22 -3.51 46.95
N GLN A 446 10.48 -3.59 48.27
CA GLN A 446 11.39 -4.56 48.85
C GLN A 446 10.79 -5.94 48.57
N MET A 447 11.23 -6.56 47.48
CA MET A 447 11.20 -8.01 47.35
C MET A 447 12.23 -8.53 48.34
N ASP A 448 11.75 -9.23 49.36
CA ASP A 448 12.57 -9.97 50.31
C ASP A 448 13.69 -10.71 49.58
N VAL A 449 14.91 -10.42 50.01
CA VAL A 449 16.11 -11.13 49.63
C VAL A 449 16.13 -12.41 50.47
N ASP A 450 15.34 -13.41 50.07
CA ASP A 450 15.60 -14.83 50.39
C ASP A 450 14.72 -15.78 49.57
N VAL A 451 14.94 -15.79 48.25
CA VAL A 451 14.81 -17.02 47.45
C VAL A 451 15.97 -17.06 46.46
N GLN A 452 17.03 -17.77 46.85
CA GLN A 452 18.07 -18.21 45.95
C GLN A 452 17.48 -19.07 44.82
N ASN A 453 17.94 -18.81 43.59
CA ASN A 453 17.95 -19.75 42.46
C ASN A 453 16.63 -20.28 41.87
N THR A 454 15.67 -19.40 41.59
CA THR A 454 14.79 -19.64 40.43
C THR A 454 14.33 -18.31 39.84
N ARG A 455 15.04 -17.81 38.82
CA ARG A 455 14.45 -16.84 37.89
C ARG A 455 13.24 -17.54 37.25
N PRO A 456 12.04 -16.95 37.18
CA PRO A 456 11.01 -17.52 36.33
C PRO A 456 11.62 -17.59 34.93
N ALA A 457 11.67 -18.79 34.35
CA ALA A 457 11.94 -18.93 32.93
C ALA A 457 10.98 -17.96 32.22
N ALA A 458 11.50 -17.02 31.43
CA ALA A 458 10.64 -16.16 30.64
C ALA A 458 9.72 -17.11 29.85
N PRO A 459 8.39 -17.08 30.06
CA PRO A 459 7.50 -18.00 29.38
C PRO A 459 7.73 -17.87 27.88
N TRP A 460 7.86 -19.00 27.18
CA TRP A 460 7.99 -18.97 25.73
C TRP A 460 6.78 -18.22 25.16
N PRO A 461 6.96 -17.14 24.39
CA PRO A 461 5.83 -16.38 23.86
C PRO A 461 4.95 -17.30 23.01
N SER A 462 3.63 -17.31 23.27
CA SER A 462 2.69 -17.99 22.38
C SER A 462 2.59 -17.24 21.05
N THR A 463 2.07 -17.90 20.00
CA THR A 463 1.83 -17.23 18.70
C THR A 463 0.97 -15.98 18.86
N VAL A 464 -0.02 -16.00 19.77
CA VAL A 464 -0.90 -14.87 20.07
C VAL A 464 -0.14 -13.73 20.76
N ASP A 465 0.78 -14.06 21.68
CA ASP A 465 1.63 -13.06 22.32
C ASP A 465 2.57 -12.40 21.31
N VAL A 466 3.22 -13.19 20.44
CA VAL A 466 4.08 -12.67 19.37
C VAL A 466 3.32 -11.71 18.46
N GLU A 467 2.08 -12.06 18.07
CA GLU A 467 1.26 -11.20 17.22
C GLU A 467 0.85 -9.89 17.91
N ARG A 468 0.45 -9.96 19.18
CA ARG A 468 0.14 -8.76 19.98
C ARG A 468 1.36 -7.85 20.09
N ASP A 469 2.51 -8.45 20.39
CA ASP A 469 3.77 -7.75 20.60
C ASP A 469 4.26 -7.12 19.27
N LEU A 470 4.11 -7.82 18.15
CA LEU A 470 4.34 -7.32 16.79
C LEU A 470 3.46 -6.11 16.46
N CYS A 471 2.15 -6.20 16.72
CA CYS A 471 1.24 -5.08 16.55
C CYS A 471 1.64 -3.87 17.39
N ALA A 472 2.12 -4.08 18.61
CA ALA A 472 2.54 -2.99 19.49
C ALA A 472 3.80 -2.28 18.98
N VAL A 473 4.80 -3.04 18.52
CA VAL A 473 6.02 -2.48 17.92
C VAL A 473 5.68 -1.72 16.63
N TYR A 474 4.85 -2.30 15.78
CA TYR A 474 4.38 -1.66 14.54
C TYR A 474 3.71 -0.30 14.82
N ARG A 475 2.76 -0.25 15.76
CA ARG A 475 2.09 1.02 16.12
C ARG A 475 3.07 2.05 16.68
N ALA A 476 3.96 1.64 17.58
CA ALA A 476 4.94 2.55 18.17
C ALA A 476 5.94 3.08 17.13
N MET A 477 6.31 2.28 16.12
CA MET A 477 7.13 2.70 14.99
C MET A 477 6.41 3.76 14.14
N VAL A 478 5.14 3.52 13.80
CA VAL A 478 4.31 4.48 13.04
C VAL A 478 4.16 5.80 13.80
N GLU A 479 3.96 5.75 15.11
CA GLU A 479 3.87 6.95 15.95
C GLU A 479 5.21 7.71 16.05
N ALA A 480 6.33 6.99 16.10
CA ALA A 480 7.65 7.61 16.22
C ALA A 480 8.10 8.36 14.95
N LEU A 481 7.76 7.85 13.77
CA LEU A 481 8.15 8.43 12.47
C LEU A 481 6.97 8.42 11.48
N SER A 482 5.89 9.13 11.83
CA SER A 482 4.63 9.13 11.06
C SER A 482 4.79 9.57 9.61
N GLY A 483 5.62 10.59 9.33
CA GLY A 483 5.88 11.05 7.96
C GLY A 483 6.56 10.01 7.08
N ALA A 484 7.56 9.30 7.60
CA ALA A 484 8.23 8.21 6.89
C ALA A 484 7.30 7.00 6.70
N ALA A 485 6.52 6.66 7.74
CA ALA A 485 5.50 5.61 7.64
C ALA A 485 4.46 5.94 6.56
N GLN A 486 3.95 7.18 6.53
CA GLN A 486 2.99 7.60 5.52
C GLN A 486 3.58 7.58 4.11
N ALA A 487 4.83 8.03 3.94
CA ALA A 487 5.53 7.96 2.66
C ALA A 487 5.62 6.53 2.10
N VAL A 488 5.89 5.54 2.94
CA VAL A 488 5.89 4.11 2.55
C VAL A 488 4.47 3.62 2.26
N LEU A 489 3.48 4.06 3.05
CA LEU A 489 2.08 3.67 2.86
C LEU A 489 1.46 4.27 1.58
N ASP A 490 1.90 5.43 1.14
CA ASP A 490 1.45 6.04 -0.11
C ASP A 490 2.00 5.30 -1.34
N CYS A 491 3.11 4.58 -1.20
CA CYS A 491 3.67 3.71 -2.23
C CYS A 491 2.89 2.38 -2.32
N LYS A 492 1.68 2.44 -2.89
CA LYS A 492 0.75 1.31 -2.98
C LYS A 492 0.66 0.62 -4.35
N HIS A 493 1.17 1.24 -5.41
CA HIS A 493 1.12 0.67 -6.76
C HIS A 493 2.37 -0.14 -7.08
N TRP A 494 2.15 -1.37 -7.51
CA TRP A 494 3.20 -2.30 -7.89
C TRP A 494 2.96 -2.81 -9.30
N VAL A 495 4.02 -3.05 -10.05
CA VAL A 495 3.95 -3.57 -11.41
C VAL A 495 4.97 -4.69 -11.55
N LYS A 496 4.55 -5.81 -12.16
CA LYS A 496 5.45 -6.81 -12.69
C LYS A 496 5.42 -6.75 -14.20
N CYS A 497 6.60 -6.74 -14.82
CA CYS A 497 6.75 -6.85 -16.26
C CYS A 497 7.28 -8.24 -16.59
N TRP A 498 6.68 -8.87 -17.57
CA TRP A 498 7.16 -10.09 -18.20
C TRP A 498 7.78 -9.64 -19.51
N GLY A 499 9.11 -9.60 -19.55
CA GLY A 499 9.84 -9.13 -20.73
C GLY A 499 9.61 -10.03 -21.94
N LEU A 500 9.95 -9.51 -23.12
CA LEU A 500 10.16 -10.34 -24.31
C LEU A 500 11.50 -11.04 -24.13
N GLY A 501 11.48 -12.35 -23.87
CA GLY A 501 12.68 -13.17 -23.79
C GLY A 501 13.04 -13.72 -25.17
N ASP A 502 14.34 -13.80 -25.45
CA ASP A 502 14.85 -14.64 -26.54
C ASP A 502 14.74 -16.09 -26.11
N GLU A 503 13.66 -16.74 -26.53
CA GLU A 503 13.52 -18.18 -26.43
C GLU A 503 14.39 -18.84 -27.49
N SER A 504 14.95 -20.00 -27.18
CA SER A 504 15.64 -20.82 -28.18
C SER A 504 14.61 -21.56 -29.04
N ASP A 505 13.79 -20.81 -29.77
CA ASP A 505 12.83 -21.32 -30.74
C ASP A 505 13.02 -20.69 -32.12
N ASP A 506 12.52 -21.35 -33.16
CA ASP A 506 12.59 -20.87 -34.54
C ASP A 506 11.52 -19.77 -34.80
N GLN A 507 11.37 -18.83 -33.86
CA GLN A 507 10.40 -17.73 -33.92
C GLN A 507 11.08 -16.39 -33.63
N LEU A 508 10.67 -15.37 -34.36
CA LEU A 508 11.04 -13.97 -34.17
C LEU A 508 9.89 -13.23 -33.50
N ARG A 509 10.24 -12.32 -32.59
CA ARG A 509 9.27 -11.53 -31.82
C ARG A 509 9.54 -10.06 -32.06
N PHE A 510 8.59 -9.35 -32.65
CA PHE A 510 8.73 -7.92 -32.96
C PHE A 510 7.76 -7.09 -32.13
N LEU A 511 8.18 -5.87 -31.76
CA LEU A 511 7.31 -4.81 -31.26
C LEU A 511 6.88 -3.94 -32.43
N VAL A 512 5.62 -4.06 -32.82
CA VAL A 512 5.05 -3.37 -33.97
C VAL A 512 4.42 -2.07 -33.53
N GLU A 513 5.02 -0.95 -33.92
CA GLU A 513 4.58 0.40 -33.56
C GLU A 513 3.95 1.12 -34.75
N TRP A 514 2.69 1.53 -34.62
CA TRP A 514 2.05 2.37 -35.63
C TRP A 514 2.75 3.73 -35.73
N ARG A 515 3.03 4.14 -36.96
CA ARG A 515 3.64 5.42 -37.33
C ARG A 515 2.56 6.33 -37.92
N PRO A 516 1.98 7.26 -37.13
CA PRO A 516 0.95 8.15 -37.60
C PRO A 516 1.46 9.10 -38.70
N GLN A 517 0.56 9.50 -39.59
CA GLN A 517 0.77 10.59 -40.52
C GLN A 517 0.96 11.92 -39.77
N PRO A 518 1.58 12.94 -40.39
CA PRO A 518 1.86 14.21 -39.70
C PRO A 518 0.64 14.89 -39.07
N TRP A 519 -0.53 14.78 -39.71
CA TRP A 519 -1.77 15.34 -39.18
C TRP A 519 -2.35 14.49 -38.03
N GLU A 520 -2.28 13.16 -38.11
CA GLU A 520 -2.68 12.26 -37.02
C GLU A 520 -1.81 12.47 -35.78
N ALA A 521 -0.49 12.60 -35.99
CA ALA A 521 0.48 12.89 -34.94
C ALA A 521 0.21 14.23 -34.23
N ALA A 522 -0.33 15.22 -34.95
CA ALA A 522 -0.68 16.52 -34.36
C ALA A 522 -1.90 16.44 -33.43
N GLU A 523 -2.83 15.51 -33.66
CA GLU A 523 -3.97 15.27 -32.78
C GLU A 523 -3.63 14.40 -31.56
N LEU A 524 -2.60 13.56 -31.67
CA LEU A 524 -2.13 12.70 -30.59
C LEU A 524 -1.30 13.50 -29.58
N THR A 525 -1.99 14.10 -28.62
CA THR A 525 -1.35 14.89 -27.55
C THR A 525 -0.68 14.05 -26.46
N ARG A 526 -1.01 12.76 -26.38
CA ARG A 526 -0.43 11.80 -25.43
C ARG A 526 0.77 11.06 -26.06
N PRO A 527 1.75 10.61 -25.26
CA PRO A 527 2.82 9.77 -25.77
C PRO A 527 2.25 8.49 -26.40
N LEU A 528 2.81 8.07 -27.52
CA LEU A 528 2.46 6.80 -28.16
C LEU A 528 2.75 5.65 -27.19
N PRO A 529 1.82 4.70 -27.02
CA PRO A 529 2.05 3.54 -26.18
C PRO A 529 3.02 2.56 -26.84
N SER A 530 3.50 1.59 -26.06
CA SER A 530 4.39 0.55 -26.55
C SER A 530 3.72 -0.28 -27.66
N GLY A 531 4.50 -0.67 -28.67
CA GLY A 531 4.05 -1.46 -29.81
C GLY A 531 3.35 -2.78 -29.46
N GLU A 532 2.65 -3.35 -30.44
CA GLU A 532 1.98 -4.65 -30.34
C GLU A 532 2.98 -5.78 -30.58
N ILE A 533 2.84 -6.90 -29.85
CA ILE A 533 3.74 -8.03 -30.03
C ILE A 533 3.26 -8.87 -31.21
N VAL A 534 4.15 -9.07 -32.18
CA VAL A 534 3.94 -9.97 -33.33
C VAL A 534 5.00 -11.06 -33.27
N VAL A 535 4.56 -12.31 -33.35
CA VAL A 535 5.43 -13.50 -33.32
C VAL A 535 5.31 -14.22 -34.65
N VAL A 536 6.43 -14.40 -35.34
CA VAL A 536 6.46 -14.96 -36.69
C VAL A 536 7.64 -15.93 -36.85
N PRO A 537 7.56 -16.94 -37.73
CA PRO A 537 8.70 -17.81 -38.02
C PRO A 537 9.94 -17.06 -38.56
N VAL A 538 11.14 -17.61 -38.39
CA VAL A 538 12.40 -16.97 -38.86
C VAL A 538 12.45 -16.70 -40.37
N HIS A 539 11.73 -17.50 -41.15
CA HIS A 539 11.69 -17.39 -42.62
C HIS A 539 10.57 -16.48 -43.14
N THR A 540 9.89 -15.75 -42.24
CA THR A 540 8.80 -14.84 -42.62
C THR A 540 9.32 -13.73 -43.51
N SER A 541 8.62 -13.47 -44.60
CA SER A 541 8.91 -12.37 -45.52
C SER A 541 8.45 -11.02 -44.97
N ILE A 542 9.04 -9.93 -45.46
CA ILE A 542 8.61 -8.56 -45.11
C ILE A 542 7.12 -8.35 -45.41
N GLY A 543 6.62 -8.89 -46.53
CA GLY A 543 5.22 -8.81 -46.92
C GLY A 543 4.27 -9.55 -45.98
N GLU A 544 4.66 -10.73 -45.49
CA GLU A 544 3.91 -11.47 -44.47
C GLU A 544 3.91 -10.72 -43.13
N LEU A 545 5.03 -10.10 -42.75
CA LEU A 545 5.08 -9.29 -41.52
C LEU A 545 4.16 -8.06 -41.59
N ILE A 546 3.98 -7.43 -42.76
CA ILE A 546 2.99 -6.35 -42.97
C ILE A 546 1.57 -6.87 -42.68
N ILE A 547 1.22 -8.04 -43.21
CA ILE A 547 -0.10 -8.65 -43.03
C ILE A 547 -0.33 -9.03 -41.56
N GLU A 548 0.66 -9.64 -40.91
CA GLU A 548 0.57 -10.02 -39.50
C GLU A 548 0.51 -8.80 -38.58
N ALA A 549 1.24 -7.73 -38.90
CA ALA A 549 1.15 -6.46 -38.19
C ALA A 549 -0.23 -5.81 -38.31
N GLU A 550 -0.80 -5.77 -39.52
CA GLU A 550 -2.17 -5.32 -39.74
C GLU A 550 -3.15 -6.14 -38.90
N HIS A 551 -3.10 -7.47 -39.03
CA HIS A 551 -3.99 -8.37 -38.32
C HIS A 551 -3.88 -8.21 -36.80
N ALA A 552 -2.67 -8.09 -36.26
CA ALA A 552 -2.45 -7.90 -34.83
C ALA A 552 -3.03 -6.59 -34.29
N LEU A 553 -2.82 -5.46 -34.99
CA LEU A 553 -3.37 -4.17 -34.60
C LEU A 553 -4.91 -4.17 -34.68
N ARG A 554 -5.45 -4.70 -35.78
CA ARG A 554 -6.90 -4.82 -36.00
C ARG A 554 -7.56 -5.74 -34.99
N ASP A 555 -6.98 -6.88 -34.64
CA ASP A 555 -7.58 -7.82 -33.68
C ASP A 555 -7.56 -7.27 -32.25
N THR A 556 -6.53 -6.49 -31.91
CA THR A 556 -6.27 -6.08 -30.53
C THR A 556 -7.00 -4.81 -30.13
N TYR A 557 -7.07 -3.79 -31.00
CA TYR A 557 -7.46 -2.43 -30.60
C TYR A 557 -8.71 -1.91 -31.31
N CYS A 558 -9.58 -1.21 -30.59
CA CYS A 558 -10.79 -0.58 -31.15
C CYS A 558 -10.42 0.49 -32.19
N PHE A 559 -9.36 1.24 -31.92
CA PHE A 559 -8.86 2.34 -32.75
C PHE A 559 -8.37 1.92 -34.14
N PHE A 560 -8.06 0.62 -34.35
CA PHE A 560 -7.51 0.11 -35.60
C PHE A 560 -8.47 -0.84 -36.34
N GLU A 561 -9.80 -0.74 -36.14
CA GLU A 561 -10.78 -1.66 -36.76
C GLU A 561 -10.63 -1.79 -38.29
N GLU A 562 -10.45 -0.65 -38.97
CA GLU A 562 -10.34 -0.54 -40.42
C GLU A 562 -8.90 -0.29 -40.91
N PHE A 563 -7.92 -0.45 -40.02
CA PHE A 563 -6.52 -0.17 -40.34
C PHE A 563 -6.00 -1.08 -41.46
N GLN A 564 -5.25 -0.50 -42.40
CA GLN A 564 -4.59 -1.19 -43.49
C GLN A 564 -3.11 -0.85 -43.50
N ALA A 565 -2.25 -1.85 -43.36
CA ALA A 565 -0.80 -1.64 -43.33
C ALA A 565 -0.24 -1.57 -44.77
N GLU A 566 0.62 -0.59 -45.02
CA GLU A 566 1.19 -0.33 -46.35
C GLU A 566 2.67 -0.68 -46.43
N SER A 567 3.44 -0.24 -45.43
CA SER A 567 4.89 -0.39 -45.39
C SER A 567 5.41 -0.46 -43.95
N LEU A 568 6.63 -1.01 -43.81
CA LEU A 568 7.36 -1.08 -42.56
C LEU A 568 8.51 -0.07 -42.55
N ASP A 569 8.84 0.41 -41.35
CA ASP A 569 10.03 1.19 -41.05
C ASP A 569 10.94 0.40 -40.11
N GLY A 570 12.26 0.49 -40.30
CA GLY A 570 13.26 -0.28 -39.55
C GLY A 570 13.70 -1.60 -40.18
N ILE A 571 13.17 -1.98 -41.35
CA ILE A 571 13.59 -3.19 -42.10
C ILE A 571 13.90 -2.80 -43.55
N THR A 572 15.04 -3.27 -44.08
CA THR A 572 15.44 -3.04 -45.47
C THR A 572 15.10 -4.23 -46.37
N GLY A 573 14.79 -4.00 -47.64
CA GLY A 573 14.53 -5.08 -48.60
C GLY A 573 13.16 -5.01 -49.27
N GLU A 574 12.90 -5.95 -50.17
CA GLU A 574 11.66 -6.10 -50.91
C GLU A 574 10.65 -6.95 -50.12
N LYS A 575 9.36 -6.88 -50.48
CA LYS A 575 8.29 -7.61 -49.77
C LYS A 575 8.50 -9.13 -49.69
N TRP A 576 9.23 -9.71 -50.64
CA TRP A 576 9.50 -11.16 -50.71
C TRP A 576 10.72 -11.57 -49.89
N ASP A 577 11.54 -10.62 -49.47
CA ASP A 577 12.76 -10.91 -48.73
C ASP A 577 12.42 -11.33 -47.30
N PRO A 578 13.09 -12.37 -46.75
CA PRO A 578 12.99 -12.70 -45.34
C PRO A 578 13.38 -11.50 -44.46
N VAL A 579 12.62 -11.28 -43.38
CA VAL A 579 12.86 -10.14 -42.46
C VAL A 579 14.28 -10.12 -41.90
N VAL A 580 14.90 -11.29 -41.71
CA VAL A 580 16.28 -11.44 -41.24
C VAL A 580 17.32 -10.92 -42.24
N LEU A 581 17.06 -10.98 -43.55
CA LEU A 581 17.95 -10.39 -44.56
C LEU A 581 17.88 -8.88 -44.55
N GLY A 582 16.75 -8.34 -44.09
CA GLY A 582 16.52 -6.91 -43.95
C GLY A 582 17.15 -6.27 -42.73
N GLY A 583 17.87 -7.04 -41.91
CA GLY A 583 18.56 -6.59 -40.72
C GLY A 583 17.70 -6.58 -39.45
N ALA A 584 16.51 -7.19 -39.47
CA ALA A 584 15.64 -7.28 -38.30
C ALA A 584 16.02 -8.47 -37.40
N GLU A 585 16.14 -8.21 -36.11
CA GLU A 585 16.42 -9.19 -35.05
C GLU A 585 15.20 -9.37 -34.12
N SER A 586 15.13 -10.52 -33.45
CA SER A 586 14.12 -10.73 -32.40
C SER A 586 14.28 -9.67 -31.30
N GLY A 587 13.17 -9.08 -30.88
CA GLY A 587 13.12 -7.97 -29.93
C GLY A 587 13.09 -6.58 -30.59
N ASP A 588 13.30 -6.48 -31.90
CA ASP A 588 13.30 -5.19 -32.59
C ASP A 588 11.92 -4.52 -32.59
N THR A 589 11.96 -3.19 -32.59
CA THR A 589 10.79 -2.35 -32.75
C THR A 589 10.64 -1.94 -34.21
N ILE A 590 9.59 -2.42 -34.86
CA ILE A 590 9.30 -2.23 -36.27
C ILE A 590 8.18 -1.19 -36.41
N GLY A 591 8.44 -0.11 -37.13
CA GLY A 591 7.42 0.89 -37.43
C GLY A 591 6.46 0.38 -38.51
N VAL A 592 5.17 0.70 -38.40
CA VAL A 592 4.17 0.36 -39.42
C VAL A 592 3.46 1.61 -39.87
N HIS A 593 3.54 1.87 -41.18
CA HIS A 593 2.75 2.90 -41.84
C HIS A 593 1.50 2.27 -42.46
N GLY A 594 0.43 3.04 -42.44
CA GLY A 594 -0.86 2.62 -42.98
C GLY A 594 -1.90 3.72 -42.85
N HIS A 595 -3.14 3.39 -43.23
CA HIS A 595 -4.30 4.27 -43.13
C HIS A 595 -5.48 3.54 -42.49
N GLY A 596 -6.54 4.26 -42.12
CA GLY A 596 -7.75 3.67 -41.51
C GLY A 596 -7.72 3.62 -39.98
N ALA A 597 -6.88 4.44 -39.33
CA ALA A 597 -6.95 4.65 -37.89
C ALA A 597 -8.16 5.55 -37.52
N ASP A 598 -8.91 5.09 -36.52
CA ASP A 598 -10.07 5.67 -35.83
C ASP A 598 -9.92 7.09 -35.25
N MET A 599 -9.54 8.12 -36.02
CA MET A 599 -9.29 9.47 -35.45
C MET A 599 -10.55 10.21 -34.98
N GLU A 600 -11.74 9.62 -34.96
CA GLU A 600 -12.96 10.23 -34.42
C GLU A 600 -13.48 9.47 -33.19
N THR A 601 -13.11 8.20 -33.01
CA THR A 601 -13.58 7.38 -31.89
C THR A 601 -13.24 7.96 -30.52
N GLY A 602 -14.15 7.76 -29.57
CA GLY A 602 -13.92 8.03 -28.14
C GLY A 602 -13.07 6.97 -27.45
N LEU A 603 -12.79 5.85 -28.13
CA LEU A 603 -12.05 4.68 -27.61
C LEU A 603 -10.62 4.61 -28.15
N ARG A 604 -9.96 5.76 -28.33
CA ARG A 604 -8.55 5.79 -28.74
C ARG A 604 -7.68 5.23 -27.63
N CYS A 605 -7.68 5.88 -26.47
CA CYS A 605 -6.84 5.51 -25.33
C CYS A 605 -7.67 5.25 -24.06
N GLU A 606 -7.13 4.46 -23.13
CA GLU A 606 -7.77 4.09 -21.86
C GLU A 606 -8.12 5.29 -20.96
N GLY A 607 -7.39 6.40 -21.08
CA GLY A 607 -7.70 7.66 -20.41
C GLY A 607 -8.86 8.44 -21.03
N GLY A 608 -9.49 7.93 -22.10
CA GLY A 608 -10.56 8.62 -22.84
C GLY A 608 -10.08 9.88 -23.54
N LEU A 609 -11.04 10.62 -24.13
CA LEU A 609 -10.81 11.92 -24.77
C LEU A 609 -10.69 13.08 -23.77
N ASP A 610 -11.15 12.88 -22.53
CA ASP A 610 -11.12 13.92 -21.50
C ASP A 610 -9.68 14.33 -21.20
N MET A 611 -9.34 15.58 -21.51
CA MET A 611 -8.08 16.22 -21.15
C MET A 611 -8.23 16.96 -19.82
N TRP A 612 -8.60 16.23 -18.78
CA TRP A 612 -8.51 16.74 -17.42
C TRP A 612 -7.05 16.93 -17.02
N GLU A 613 -6.71 18.17 -16.64
CA GLU A 613 -5.35 18.52 -16.26
C GLU A 613 -5.15 18.31 -14.76
N VAL A 614 -4.16 17.52 -14.37
CA VAL A 614 -3.73 17.39 -12.97
C VAL A 614 -2.47 18.22 -12.76
N ARG A 615 -2.49 19.12 -11.78
CA ARG A 615 -1.31 19.92 -11.40
C ARG A 615 -1.22 20.05 -9.88
N CYS A 616 -0.90 18.94 -9.23
CA CYS A 616 -0.83 18.90 -7.77
C CYS A 616 0.51 19.44 -7.24
N VAL A 617 0.51 20.02 -6.03
CA VAL A 617 1.75 20.51 -5.37
C VAL A 617 2.76 19.41 -5.06
N CYS A 618 2.34 18.14 -5.01
CA CYS A 618 3.24 17.00 -4.90
C CYS A 618 3.97 16.68 -6.22
N GLY A 619 3.56 17.31 -7.33
CA GLY A 619 4.11 17.09 -8.68
C GLY A 619 3.38 16.04 -9.51
N ALA A 620 2.26 15.49 -9.04
CA ALA A 620 1.41 14.61 -9.84
C ALA A 620 0.84 15.35 -11.06
N ARG A 621 0.87 14.68 -12.22
CA ARG A 621 0.45 15.21 -13.53
C ARG A 621 -0.66 14.41 -14.22
N ASP A 622 -1.03 13.28 -13.64
CA ASP A 622 -2.12 12.42 -14.12
C ASP A 622 -2.61 11.61 -12.92
N ASP A 623 -3.81 11.07 -13.01
CA ASP A 623 -4.49 10.34 -11.94
C ASP A 623 -3.70 9.15 -11.44
N ASP A 624 -3.49 9.09 -10.13
CA ASP A 624 -2.80 8.00 -9.43
C ASP A 624 -3.77 7.19 -8.53
N GLY A 625 -5.08 7.37 -8.73
CA GLY A 625 -6.13 6.68 -7.96
C GLY A 625 -6.29 7.21 -6.54
N GLU A 626 -5.71 8.36 -6.23
CA GLU A 626 -5.94 9.09 -4.99
C GLU A 626 -7.12 10.05 -5.13
N ARG A 627 -7.71 10.45 -4.00
CA ARG A 627 -8.86 11.35 -4.02
C ARG A 627 -8.45 12.74 -4.54
N MET A 628 -9.17 13.21 -5.56
CA MET A 628 -8.91 14.51 -6.19
C MET A 628 -10.11 15.46 -6.11
N VAL A 629 -9.82 16.75 -6.29
CA VAL A 629 -10.78 17.85 -6.42
C VAL A 629 -10.31 18.79 -7.53
N ALA A 630 -11.23 19.23 -8.38
CA ALA A 630 -11.00 20.25 -9.40
C ALA A 630 -11.20 21.65 -8.81
N CYS A 631 -10.33 22.59 -9.19
CA CYS A 631 -10.49 24.01 -8.89
C CYS A 631 -11.67 24.61 -9.68
N ASP A 632 -12.65 25.23 -9.01
CA ASP A 632 -13.82 25.83 -9.68
C ASP A 632 -13.48 27.04 -10.58
N ALA A 633 -12.25 27.57 -10.51
CA ALA A 633 -11.81 28.70 -11.32
C ALA A 633 -10.96 28.33 -12.53
N CYS A 634 -10.21 27.21 -12.48
CA CYS A 634 -9.31 26.82 -13.57
C CYS A 634 -9.48 25.37 -14.02
N ASP A 635 -10.41 24.62 -13.43
CA ASP A 635 -10.70 23.21 -13.70
C ASP A 635 -9.52 22.23 -13.53
N VAL A 636 -8.39 22.71 -13.02
CA VAL A 636 -7.20 21.89 -12.74
C VAL A 636 -7.43 21.05 -11.49
N TRP A 637 -7.08 19.78 -11.57
CA TRP A 637 -7.25 18.79 -10.52
C TRP A 637 -6.05 18.72 -9.57
N HIS A 638 -6.37 18.57 -8.29
CA HIS A 638 -5.42 18.46 -7.19
C HIS A 638 -5.82 17.33 -6.24
N HIS A 639 -4.85 16.69 -5.60
CA HIS A 639 -5.16 15.76 -4.50
C HIS A 639 -5.77 16.50 -3.33
N THR A 640 -6.89 16.00 -2.79
CA THR A 640 -7.56 16.62 -1.64
C THR A 640 -6.61 16.77 -0.47
N ARG A 641 -5.83 15.73 -0.17
CA ARG A 641 -4.87 15.72 0.93
C ARG A 641 -3.74 16.75 0.76
N CYS A 642 -3.29 16.98 -0.47
CA CYS A 642 -2.23 17.96 -0.77
C CYS A 642 -2.71 19.41 -0.65
N VAL A 643 -4.03 19.64 -0.72
CA VAL A 643 -4.66 20.96 -0.55
C VAL A 643 -5.33 21.11 0.82
N GLY A 644 -5.03 20.20 1.76
CA GLY A 644 -5.49 20.29 3.15
C GLY A 644 -6.89 19.73 3.44
N ILE A 645 -7.49 19.01 2.50
CA ILE A 645 -8.79 18.34 2.68
C ILE A 645 -8.52 16.86 3.00
N ALA A 646 -8.77 16.45 4.24
CA ALA A 646 -8.55 15.06 4.64
C ALA A 646 -9.53 14.10 3.95
N ASP A 647 -9.18 12.82 3.85
CA ASP A 647 -10.04 11.81 3.21
C ASP A 647 -11.37 11.60 3.94
N SER A 648 -11.43 11.93 5.24
CA SER A 648 -12.65 11.95 6.05
C SER A 648 -13.56 13.13 5.76
N ASP A 649 -13.02 14.20 5.20
CA ASP A 649 -13.70 15.48 5.13
C ASP A 649 -14.48 15.60 3.82
N ALA A 650 -15.65 16.23 3.88
CA ALA A 650 -16.41 16.56 2.68
C ALA A 650 -15.63 17.59 1.84
N VAL A 651 -15.70 17.45 0.51
CA VAL A 651 -15.15 18.49 -0.37
C VAL A 651 -16.02 19.74 -0.21
N PRO A 652 -15.44 20.94 0.00
CA PRO A 652 -16.18 22.18 0.03
C PRO A 652 -17.02 22.37 -1.25
N PRO A 653 -18.20 23.01 -1.18
CA PRO A 653 -19.01 23.28 -2.38
C PRO A 653 -18.31 24.18 -3.42
N LEU A 654 -17.37 25.00 -2.97
CA LEU A 654 -16.47 25.79 -3.80
C LEU A 654 -15.04 25.60 -3.32
N PHE A 655 -14.17 25.19 -4.22
CA PHE A 655 -12.75 24.97 -4.00
C PHE A 655 -11.93 25.79 -5.01
N LEU A 656 -11.02 26.62 -4.49
CA LEU A 656 -10.03 27.34 -5.28
C LEU A 656 -8.64 26.80 -4.95
N CYS A 657 -7.85 26.50 -5.99
CA CYS A 657 -6.46 26.10 -5.79
C CYS A 657 -5.63 27.26 -5.24
N ILE A 658 -4.43 26.96 -4.73
CA ILE A 658 -3.54 27.96 -4.11
C ILE A 658 -3.24 29.13 -5.07
N LEU A 659 -3.15 28.87 -6.38
CA LEU A 659 -2.90 29.89 -7.39
C LEU A 659 -4.12 30.78 -7.61
N CYS A 660 -5.31 30.19 -7.82
CA CYS A 660 -6.55 30.94 -8.04
C CYS A 660 -7.01 31.68 -6.79
N GLY A 661 -6.91 31.05 -5.61
CA GLY A 661 -7.20 31.69 -4.34
C GLY A 661 -6.23 32.83 -4.03
N GLY A 662 -4.93 32.65 -4.30
CA GLY A 662 -3.92 33.70 -4.18
C GLY A 662 -4.19 34.88 -5.11
N ALA A 663 -4.56 34.62 -6.37
CA ALA A 663 -4.92 35.66 -7.33
C ALA A 663 -6.17 36.45 -6.88
N LEU A 664 -7.18 35.76 -6.35
CA LEU A 664 -8.40 36.40 -5.84
C LEU A 664 -8.10 37.30 -4.64
N LEU A 665 -7.28 36.83 -3.69
CA LEU A 665 -6.87 37.61 -2.52
C LEU A 665 -6.01 38.81 -2.91
N ALA A 666 -5.14 38.68 -3.91
CA ALA A 666 -4.33 39.77 -4.44
C ALA A 666 -5.17 40.81 -5.21
N ALA A 667 -6.28 40.40 -5.83
CA ALA A 667 -7.20 41.28 -6.55
C ALA A 667 -8.22 41.99 -5.64
N GLY A 668 -8.44 41.50 -4.41
CA GLY A 668 -9.40 42.07 -3.45
C GLY A 668 -9.24 43.58 -3.19
N PRO A 669 -8.02 44.08 -2.90
CA PRO A 669 -7.80 45.51 -2.68
C PRO A 669 -8.09 46.36 -3.93
N ILE A 670 -7.77 45.84 -5.11
CA ILE A 670 -7.97 46.54 -6.40
C ILE A 670 -9.46 46.61 -6.76
N LEU A 671 -10.23 45.56 -6.43
CA LEU A 671 -11.68 45.54 -6.62
C LEU A 671 -12.39 46.49 -5.63
N GLU A 672 -11.95 46.56 -4.37
CA GLU A 672 -12.47 47.54 -3.41
C GLU A 672 -12.13 48.98 -3.79
N GLU A 673 -10.92 49.26 -4.29
CA GLU A 673 -10.57 50.57 -4.84
C GLU A 673 -11.41 50.92 -6.08
N ALA A 674 -11.61 49.98 -7.01
CA ALA A 674 -12.43 50.21 -8.20
C ALA A 674 -13.93 50.43 -7.85
N LEU A 675 -14.45 49.75 -6.83
CA LEU A 675 -15.83 49.91 -6.35
C LEU A 675 -16.03 51.16 -5.49
N THR A 676 -14.98 51.67 -4.87
CA THR A 676 -14.99 52.93 -4.10
C THR A 676 -14.79 54.16 -5.01
N LEU A 677 -14.07 54.02 -6.13
CA LEU A 677 -13.95 55.03 -7.19
C LEU A 677 -15.20 55.14 -8.10
N ALA A 678 -16.06 54.11 -8.10
CA ALA A 678 -17.32 54.09 -8.85
C ALA A 678 -18.54 54.61 -8.05
N LYS A 679 -18.33 55.10 -6.82
CA LYS A 679 -19.31 55.86 -6.02
C LYS A 679 -18.87 57.31 -5.94
#